data_AF-A0A972VCZ7-F1
#
_entry.id   AF-A0A972VCZ7-F1
#
_cell.length_a   1.000
_cell.length_b   1.000
_cell.length_c   1.000
_cell.angle_alpha   90.00
_cell.angle_beta   90.00
_cell.angle_gamma   90.00
#
_symmetry.space_group_name_H-M   'P 1'
#
loop_
_entity.id
_entity.type
_entity.pdbx_description
1 polymer ?
#
loop_
_entity_poly.entity_id
_entity_poly.type
_entity_poly.pdbx_seq_one_letter_code
_entity_poly.pdbx_strand_id
1 'polypeptide(L)'
;LRAYRAGQALVGALKDKDVLVRREAAMSLAWCGGRTAVNPLISAMEDEDWVVRQGAWVSLTNLTGMEFAFDAVVNERDRDGRIAVWRRWWQKVGPDEAPVDVYKLLEGFPRLGEENFALGCSVTATSTYKGPVGALTDGDLGGVYWQTKNVAYPQSCTVDLGRARQVSCVVVHQYSKSFGLNDYELLVSIDGHRFTRVIREEKRSEARLVLNFATQRARYIRITSHASANRTYPTTFYEIEVRPKPYMEASGRTDFVRFERGVRALGVLGGQEACRAIVKVLKGYVTRSSDDFAEKAFVQTGLRALGRLGFQDGAGLLISFLDHPKWARYAADALGDCPSQPTCEALINAYPQYARDIKRAAPRRLPKDDHPGLEPADRMYETPYAIAAALCRMPWQGQENIETLRKMVPLLAANIPSDFDGAMLYEPEAHQLVTAYLLEKAGLRTVACEAIFKVLGCEWDQTLLDSEAGKALVVLASVSPGDIPFAATWIPSLCVTKDTAPRLVKLLAHENGWVRINSAKALMFTNVSDAVRPIGQLLATSKAEGEYGYFGSYLFTTLTKQGQAEYDDKPPRWRQAYARALGRLNGKAYVPLLAEILFDDKNVLEVQQAALFALDELGTPQAVEAMERAEQTHPFHSLRLFAREFLWRRGVLDQRLPEPADQGGRGVAAEAIIETGKTGRPGKSGQPEGIVFIKGDNSMPNDFQIDIWRQTYSTTDSGPAYRMGQNLFVLSPARSDGEVVQLTHFESGYVADCEVSWDGDTVVFSHRGGADNPWWHVWEIGVDGTGLRQLTSGPYHDVGPVYMPDGRILFSSSRLGMRDEYHGYYATGLTVMNSDGGDVHCIGVNLGRDNEPAFLNDGRIVFGRLELFYSRLKTEIVLEAVFPDGTKNVTLYGPEKRALWRQVTVDSRENWWGEVAPRHRVLRLTQPQPFGNGQIVCSTTAGLTVVGPGRFKERFLRDSKDMAVTSPYPLGDGRLLCAASPRSFDRKAVDLGLYTMECDSGELTMLYNDPTKADFEARPIVARSRPDVLVEDPLARSSCFTGRFFCSSVKMTQHQDVIDRGKLVRVIEGLPSVVRHHTHRSLKGEAWKNHTGTHARVLGTVPLGVDGAFHVEVPADRLIHVQVLDSDRRVVGNQQIWMYARPGEKRSCVGCHERPDSTRLPSGFSPMAQIEPVKCLPTGGEFNYRAKFWNKGTLTDEGEERTRTVRAVNLMGRY
;
A
#
# COMPACT_ATOMS: atom_id res chain seq x y z
N LEU A 1 4.18 13.16 -15.73
CA LEU A 1 4.03 14.50 -16.29
C LEU A 1 3.51 14.25 -17.68
N ARG A 2 2.51 15.01 -18.13
CA ARG A 2 2.01 14.87 -19.50
C ARG A 2 2.98 15.62 -20.39
N ALA A 3 3.69 14.90 -21.25
CA ALA A 3 4.68 15.46 -22.15
C ALA A 3 4.17 15.34 -23.58
N TYR A 4 3.06 16.01 -23.91
CA TYR A 4 2.47 15.92 -25.26
C TYR A 4 3.48 16.30 -26.37
N ARG A 5 4.45 17.17 -26.05
CA ARG A 5 5.57 17.52 -26.93
C ARG A 5 6.48 16.34 -27.30
N ALA A 6 6.56 15.31 -26.45
CA ALA A 6 7.32 14.09 -26.73
C ALA A 6 6.64 13.19 -27.78
N GLY A 7 5.37 13.42 -28.10
CA GLY A 7 4.61 12.57 -29.03
C GLY A 7 5.27 12.40 -30.39
N GLN A 8 5.83 13.46 -30.97
CA GLN A 8 6.54 13.37 -32.26
C GLN A 8 7.82 12.54 -32.18
N ALA A 9 8.61 12.73 -31.12
CA ALA A 9 9.83 11.94 -30.91
C ALA A 9 9.50 10.44 -30.72
N LEU A 10 8.43 10.13 -29.96
CA LEU A 10 7.96 8.76 -29.76
C LEU A 10 7.43 8.13 -31.05
N VAL A 11 6.78 8.90 -31.94
CA VAL A 11 6.41 8.42 -33.29
C VAL A 11 7.65 8.05 -34.10
N GLY A 12 8.74 8.80 -33.98
CA GLY A 12 10.03 8.44 -34.58
C GLY A 12 10.60 7.14 -34.00
N ALA A 13 10.53 6.97 -32.68
CA ALA A 13 11.02 5.80 -31.95
C ALA A 13 10.27 4.49 -32.27
N LEU A 14 9.07 4.55 -32.88
CA LEU A 14 8.38 3.36 -33.40
C LEU A 14 9.15 2.66 -34.53
N LYS A 15 10.16 3.32 -35.12
CA LYS A 15 11.00 2.75 -36.19
C LYS A 15 12.40 2.36 -35.68
N ASP A 16 12.62 2.36 -34.37
CA ASP A 16 13.92 2.01 -33.81
C ASP A 16 14.28 0.55 -34.10
N LYS A 17 15.58 0.28 -34.24
CA LYS A 17 16.09 -1.08 -34.43
C LYS A 17 15.88 -1.95 -33.18
N ASP A 18 15.84 -1.34 -32.00
CA ASP A 18 15.63 -2.02 -30.73
C ASP A 18 14.14 -2.19 -30.44
N VAL A 19 13.71 -3.44 -30.30
CA VAL A 19 12.32 -3.82 -30.00
C VAL A 19 11.82 -3.24 -28.68
N LEU A 20 12.67 -3.09 -27.66
CA LEU A 20 12.29 -2.50 -26.38
C LEU A 20 11.97 -1.01 -26.56
N VAL A 21 12.74 -0.30 -27.37
CA VAL A 21 12.47 1.11 -27.70
C VAL A 21 11.15 1.24 -28.45
N ARG A 22 10.90 0.40 -29.46
CA ARG A 22 9.63 0.39 -30.21
C ARG A 22 8.43 0.10 -29.30
N ARG A 23 8.56 -0.89 -28.41
CA ARG A 23 7.53 -1.27 -27.44
C ARG A 23 7.20 -0.13 -26.49
N GLU A 24 8.21 0.47 -25.86
CA GLU A 24 8.01 1.57 -24.93
C GLU A 24 7.47 2.81 -25.63
N ALA A 25 7.88 3.06 -26.89
CA ALA A 25 7.31 4.12 -27.72
C ALA A 25 5.82 3.88 -28.00
N ALA A 26 5.43 2.68 -28.46
CA ALA A 26 4.05 2.32 -28.73
C ALA A 26 3.18 2.48 -27.47
N MET A 27 3.64 1.98 -26.33
CA MET A 27 2.94 2.07 -25.05
C MET A 27 2.85 3.52 -24.53
N SER A 28 3.90 4.33 -24.70
CA SER A 28 3.95 5.71 -24.22
C SER A 28 3.07 6.66 -25.05
N LEU A 29 2.87 6.35 -26.33
CA LEU A 29 1.98 7.11 -27.20
C LEU A 29 0.53 7.07 -26.74
N ALA A 30 0.07 6.06 -26.00
CA ALA A 30 -1.26 6.10 -25.35
C ALA A 30 -1.46 7.36 -24.49
N TRP A 31 -0.41 7.87 -23.85
CA TRP A 31 -0.52 8.99 -22.91
C TRP A 31 -0.08 10.32 -23.49
N CYS A 32 1.00 10.31 -24.27
CA CYS A 32 1.62 11.52 -24.81
C CYS A 32 1.32 11.74 -26.30
N GLY A 33 0.83 10.73 -27.00
CA GLY A 33 0.52 10.80 -28.43
C GLY A 33 -0.76 11.59 -28.69
N GLY A 34 -0.80 12.30 -29.83
CA GLY A 34 -1.99 13.01 -30.32
C GLY A 34 -2.53 12.43 -31.61
N ARG A 35 -3.37 13.19 -32.32
CA ARG A 35 -3.90 12.84 -33.63
C ARG A 35 -2.84 12.28 -34.59
N THR A 36 -1.64 12.87 -34.60
CA THR A 36 -0.53 12.47 -35.47
C THR A 36 0.05 11.09 -35.15
N ALA A 37 -0.21 10.54 -33.96
CA ALA A 37 0.23 9.21 -33.56
C ALA A 37 -0.68 8.08 -34.10
N VAL A 38 -1.90 8.39 -34.54
CA VAL A 38 -2.89 7.36 -34.96
C VAL A 38 -2.38 6.52 -36.13
N ASN A 39 -1.96 7.15 -37.24
CA ASN A 39 -1.44 6.43 -38.41
C ASN A 39 -0.14 5.63 -38.11
N PRO A 40 0.86 6.20 -37.41
CA PRO A 40 2.03 5.45 -36.96
C PRO A 40 1.67 4.24 -36.11
N LEU A 41 0.73 4.37 -35.17
CA LEU A 41 0.29 3.26 -34.33
C LEU A 41 -0.48 2.19 -35.12
N ILE A 42 -1.33 2.57 -36.08
CA ILE A 42 -1.97 1.61 -37.01
C ILE A 42 -0.90 0.82 -37.78
N SER A 43 0.20 1.48 -38.17
CA SER A 43 1.32 0.83 -38.85
C SER A 43 2.11 -0.09 -37.90
N ALA A 44 2.30 0.32 -36.64
CA ALA A 44 2.97 -0.49 -35.62
C ALA A 44 2.19 -1.76 -35.22
N MET A 45 0.91 -1.88 -35.60
CA MET A 45 0.16 -3.15 -35.48
C MET A 45 0.69 -4.24 -36.43
N GLU A 46 1.52 -3.88 -37.42
CA GLU A 46 2.18 -4.79 -38.36
C GLU A 46 3.61 -5.15 -37.95
N ASP A 47 4.10 -4.67 -36.79
CA ASP A 47 5.46 -4.94 -36.32
C ASP A 47 5.75 -6.45 -36.21
N GLU A 48 7.02 -6.84 -36.31
CA GLU A 48 7.47 -8.23 -36.16
C GLU A 48 7.28 -8.75 -34.72
N ASP A 49 7.37 -7.88 -33.72
CA ASP A 49 7.23 -8.22 -32.31
C ASP A 49 5.79 -8.07 -31.82
N TRP A 50 5.27 -9.11 -31.17
CA TRP A 50 3.87 -9.16 -30.73
C TRP A 50 3.55 -8.11 -29.65
N VAL A 51 4.52 -7.75 -28.80
CA VAL A 51 4.32 -6.76 -27.73
C VAL A 51 4.15 -5.38 -28.33
N VAL A 52 4.91 -5.05 -29.38
CA VAL A 52 4.74 -3.81 -30.13
C VAL A 52 3.36 -3.76 -30.78
N ARG A 53 2.95 -4.84 -31.46
CA ARG A 53 1.62 -4.94 -32.09
C ARG A 53 0.48 -4.74 -31.08
N GLN A 54 0.53 -5.47 -29.97
CA GLN A 54 -0.48 -5.42 -28.93
C GLN A 54 -0.48 -4.07 -28.21
N GLY A 55 0.70 -3.52 -27.92
CA GLY A 55 0.86 -2.18 -27.34
C GLY A 55 0.27 -1.10 -28.24
N ALA A 56 0.50 -1.17 -29.55
CA ALA A 56 -0.06 -0.25 -30.52
C ALA A 56 -1.61 -0.29 -30.53
N TRP A 57 -2.20 -1.47 -30.48
CA TRP A 57 -3.65 -1.63 -30.38
C TRP A 57 -4.23 -1.06 -29.07
N VAL A 58 -3.58 -1.32 -27.93
CA VAL A 58 -4.03 -0.75 -26.65
C VAL A 58 -3.92 0.78 -26.67
N SER A 59 -2.85 1.32 -27.26
CA SER A 59 -2.68 2.77 -27.43
C SER A 59 -3.72 3.39 -28.34
N LEU A 60 -4.07 2.75 -29.46
CA LEU A 60 -5.17 3.20 -30.33
C LEU A 60 -6.51 3.19 -29.58
N THR A 61 -6.76 2.15 -28.80
CA THR A 61 -7.96 2.06 -27.95
C THR A 61 -8.02 3.22 -26.95
N ASN A 62 -6.89 3.57 -26.33
CA ASN A 62 -6.83 4.70 -25.41
C ASN A 62 -7.12 6.04 -26.13
N LEU A 63 -6.38 6.30 -27.21
CA LEU A 63 -6.34 7.58 -27.91
C LEU A 63 -7.64 7.89 -28.67
N THR A 64 -8.25 6.87 -29.25
CA THR A 64 -9.43 7.04 -30.12
C THR A 64 -10.75 6.75 -29.41
N GLY A 65 -10.70 6.06 -28.27
CA GLY A 65 -11.87 5.57 -27.57
C GLY A 65 -12.63 4.45 -28.30
N MET A 66 -12.15 3.98 -29.45
CA MET A 66 -12.74 2.88 -30.21
C MET A 66 -12.10 1.54 -29.82
N GLU A 67 -12.88 0.47 -29.83
CA GLU A 67 -12.43 -0.88 -29.47
C GLU A 67 -12.75 -1.87 -30.60
N PHE A 68 -11.92 -1.87 -31.65
CA PHE A 68 -11.98 -2.92 -32.66
C PHE A 68 -11.17 -4.13 -32.20
N ALA A 69 -11.72 -5.34 -32.37
CA ALA A 69 -11.03 -6.57 -31.99
C ALA A 69 -9.69 -6.71 -32.71
N PHE A 70 -8.64 -7.05 -31.97
CA PHE A 70 -7.30 -7.30 -32.48
C PHE A 70 -6.69 -8.46 -31.72
N ASP A 71 -5.87 -9.26 -32.40
CA ASP A 71 -5.07 -10.30 -31.78
C ASP A 71 -3.66 -10.24 -32.37
N ALA A 72 -2.67 -10.04 -31.49
CA ALA A 72 -1.29 -9.87 -31.89
C ALA A 72 -0.61 -11.20 -32.28
N VAL A 73 -1.15 -12.37 -31.89
CA VAL A 73 -0.48 -13.66 -32.04
C VAL A 73 -1.15 -14.61 -33.05
N VAL A 74 -2.22 -14.19 -33.72
CA VAL A 74 -2.84 -14.94 -34.82
C VAL A 74 -2.05 -14.83 -36.13
N ASN A 75 -2.42 -15.64 -37.13
CA ASN A 75 -1.81 -15.60 -38.46
C ASN A 75 -1.96 -14.21 -39.12
N GLU A 76 -1.05 -13.91 -40.04
CA GLU A 76 -0.93 -12.61 -40.70
C GLU A 76 -2.20 -12.19 -41.45
N ARG A 77 -2.86 -13.10 -42.16
CA ARG A 77 -4.09 -12.80 -42.91
C ARG A 77 -5.22 -12.30 -42.00
N ASP A 78 -5.45 -12.97 -40.88
CA ASP A 78 -6.47 -12.57 -39.91
C ASP A 78 -6.12 -11.24 -39.24
N ARG A 79 -4.83 -11.01 -38.99
CA ARG A 79 -4.31 -9.77 -38.43
C ARG A 79 -4.53 -8.59 -39.40
N ASP A 80 -4.20 -8.75 -40.68
CA ASP A 80 -4.37 -7.73 -41.71
C ASP A 80 -5.83 -7.32 -41.88
N GLY A 81 -6.75 -8.29 -41.84
CA GLY A 81 -8.19 -8.04 -41.86
C GLY A 81 -8.65 -7.11 -40.73
N ARG A 82 -8.11 -7.31 -39.52
CA ARG A 82 -8.40 -6.48 -38.33
C ARG A 82 -7.75 -5.09 -38.41
N ILE A 83 -6.52 -5.00 -38.92
CA ILE A 83 -5.84 -3.71 -39.16
C ILE A 83 -6.56 -2.89 -40.23
N ALA A 84 -7.10 -3.54 -41.26
CA ALA A 84 -7.87 -2.87 -42.31
C ALA A 84 -9.15 -2.21 -41.78
N VAL A 85 -9.75 -2.71 -40.68
CA VAL A 85 -10.88 -2.06 -40.00
C VAL A 85 -10.45 -0.69 -39.45
N TRP A 86 -9.32 -0.63 -38.74
CA TRP A 86 -8.76 0.63 -38.23
C TRP A 86 -8.45 1.62 -39.36
N ARG A 87 -7.81 1.15 -40.45
CA ARG A 87 -7.50 1.97 -41.62
C ARG A 87 -8.76 2.57 -42.26
N ARG A 88 -9.77 1.75 -42.56
CA ARG A 88 -11.04 2.20 -43.16
C ARG A 88 -11.82 3.15 -42.25
N TRP A 89 -11.76 2.95 -40.94
CA TRP A 89 -12.39 3.84 -39.98
C TRP A 89 -11.70 5.21 -39.96
N TRP A 90 -10.37 5.24 -39.91
CA TRP A 90 -9.60 6.49 -39.83
C TRP A 90 -9.59 7.28 -41.14
N GLN A 91 -9.66 6.61 -42.30
CA GLN A 91 -9.75 7.25 -43.63
C GLN A 91 -10.99 8.15 -43.79
N LYS A 92 -12.04 7.95 -42.98
CA LYS A 92 -13.30 8.72 -43.05
C LYS A 92 -13.24 10.06 -42.30
N VAL A 93 -12.11 10.38 -41.67
CA VAL A 93 -11.99 11.52 -40.75
C VAL A 93 -11.31 12.70 -41.42
N GLY A 94 -11.99 13.85 -41.50
CA GLY A 94 -11.44 15.09 -42.06
C GLY A 94 -10.30 15.70 -41.23
N PRO A 95 -9.53 16.65 -41.80
CA PRO A 95 -8.53 17.40 -41.05
C PRO A 95 -9.19 18.19 -39.91
N ASP A 96 -8.60 18.15 -38.71
CA ASP A 96 -9.10 18.81 -37.49
C ASP A 96 -10.53 18.43 -37.04
N GLU A 97 -11.06 17.30 -37.53
CA GLU A 97 -12.33 16.73 -37.11
C GLU A 97 -12.13 15.44 -36.30
N ALA A 98 -13.01 15.20 -35.33
CA ALA A 98 -13.13 13.89 -34.69
C ALA A 98 -14.18 13.03 -35.44
N PRO A 99 -14.00 11.70 -35.51
CA PRO A 99 -14.99 10.80 -36.10
C PRO A 99 -16.35 10.90 -35.40
N VAL A 100 -17.45 10.80 -36.17
CA VAL A 100 -18.82 10.84 -35.63
C VAL A 100 -19.05 9.80 -34.52
N ASP A 101 -18.43 8.62 -34.63
CA ASP A 101 -18.58 7.56 -33.64
C ASP A 101 -17.97 7.91 -32.28
N VAL A 102 -17.00 8.83 -32.24
CA VAL A 102 -16.45 9.37 -30.99
C VAL A 102 -17.44 10.32 -30.33
N TYR A 103 -18.12 11.17 -31.11
CA TYR A 103 -19.21 12.01 -30.59
C TYR A 103 -20.39 11.18 -30.08
N LYS A 104 -20.70 10.04 -30.73
CA LYS A 104 -21.73 9.10 -30.25
C LYS A 104 -21.45 8.55 -28.86
N LEU A 105 -20.19 8.49 -28.42
CA LEU A 105 -19.88 8.09 -27.04
C LEU A 105 -20.48 9.06 -26.01
N LEU A 106 -20.72 10.31 -26.39
CA LEU A 106 -21.36 11.36 -25.57
C LEU A 106 -22.88 11.45 -25.76
N GLU A 107 -23.47 10.68 -26.68
CA GLU A 107 -24.91 10.65 -26.86
C GLU A 107 -25.61 10.11 -25.61
N GLY A 108 -26.78 10.66 -25.30
CA GLY A 108 -27.52 10.33 -24.09
C GLY A 108 -26.95 10.94 -22.80
N PHE A 109 -25.88 11.75 -22.86
CA PHE A 109 -25.40 12.46 -21.67
C PHE A 109 -26.50 13.38 -21.12
N PRO A 110 -26.89 13.25 -19.83
CA PRO A 110 -27.92 14.07 -19.24
C PRO A 110 -27.47 15.54 -19.24
N ARG A 111 -28.17 16.39 -19.99
CA ARG A 111 -27.85 17.83 -20.02
C ARG A 111 -28.19 18.45 -18.68
N LEU A 112 -27.17 18.67 -17.86
CA LEU A 112 -27.29 19.30 -16.55
C LEU A 112 -27.61 20.79 -16.74
N GLY A 113 -28.65 21.26 -16.04
CA GLY A 113 -29.10 22.65 -16.05
C GLY A 113 -30.02 23.06 -17.21
N GLU A 114 -30.00 22.37 -18.37
CA GLU A 114 -30.96 22.66 -19.45
C GLU A 114 -32.35 22.06 -19.19
N GLU A 115 -32.46 21.10 -18.27
CA GLU A 115 -33.70 20.34 -18.03
C GLU A 115 -34.16 20.28 -16.56
N ASN A 116 -33.51 20.94 -15.58
CA ASN A 116 -34.04 21.04 -14.20
C ASN A 116 -34.82 22.34 -14.01
N PHE A 117 -36.15 22.25 -13.98
CA PHE A 117 -37.04 23.37 -13.75
C PHE A 117 -37.10 23.85 -12.30
N ALA A 118 -36.60 23.06 -11.35
CA ALA A 118 -36.59 23.42 -9.94
C ALA A 118 -35.41 24.31 -9.55
N LEU A 119 -34.38 24.44 -10.38
CA LEU A 119 -33.19 25.21 -10.05
C LEU A 119 -33.54 26.69 -9.73
N GLY A 120 -33.14 27.15 -8.55
CA GLY A 120 -33.41 28.50 -8.02
C GLY A 120 -34.87 28.78 -7.68
N CYS A 121 -35.74 27.77 -7.69
CA CYS A 121 -37.16 27.93 -7.40
C CYS A 121 -37.44 28.07 -5.90
N SER A 122 -38.58 28.66 -5.55
CA SER A 122 -38.97 28.76 -4.15
C SER A 122 -39.52 27.43 -3.64
N VAL A 123 -39.18 27.13 -2.39
CA VAL A 123 -39.60 25.90 -1.72
C VAL A 123 -40.31 26.23 -0.42
N THR A 124 -41.44 25.58 -0.19
CA THR A 124 -42.17 25.62 1.09
C THR A 124 -42.17 24.23 1.71
N ALA A 125 -42.01 24.13 3.03
CA ALA A 125 -41.98 22.85 3.72
C ALA A 125 -42.84 22.87 4.98
N THR A 126 -43.34 21.71 5.40
CA THR A 126 -44.21 21.56 6.58
C THR A 126 -43.49 21.87 7.89
N SER A 127 -42.21 21.54 7.98
CA SER A 127 -41.36 21.89 9.12
C SER A 127 -39.89 21.93 8.69
N THR A 128 -39.03 22.57 9.49
CA THR A 128 -37.58 22.60 9.26
C THR A 128 -36.87 22.53 10.61
N TYR A 129 -35.95 21.57 10.75
CA TYR A 129 -35.05 21.46 11.90
C TYR A 129 -33.66 22.02 11.57
N LYS A 130 -33.09 21.61 10.43
CA LYS A 130 -31.74 22.01 10.01
C LYS A 130 -31.69 22.24 8.50
N GLY A 131 -30.95 23.29 8.12
CA GLY A 131 -30.74 23.74 6.75
C GLY A 131 -31.92 24.51 6.16
N PRO A 132 -31.68 25.49 5.28
CA PRO A 132 -32.75 26.22 4.62
C PRO A 132 -33.48 25.35 3.59
N VAL A 133 -34.78 25.53 3.45
CA VAL A 133 -35.60 24.84 2.42
C VAL A 133 -35.16 25.16 1.00
N GLY A 134 -34.54 26.32 0.78
CA GLY A 134 -33.98 26.71 -0.53
C GLY A 134 -32.80 25.86 -0.98
N ALA A 135 -32.16 25.12 -0.07
CA ALA A 135 -31.12 24.15 -0.40
C ALA A 135 -31.65 23.03 -1.31
N LEU A 136 -32.96 22.75 -1.30
CA LEU A 136 -33.57 21.71 -2.13
C LEU A 136 -33.60 22.03 -3.63
N THR A 137 -33.12 23.21 -4.02
CA THR A 137 -33.24 23.73 -5.37
C THR A 137 -32.02 24.57 -5.77
N ASP A 138 -30.95 24.54 -5.00
CA ASP A 138 -29.76 25.35 -5.24
C ASP A 138 -28.79 24.70 -6.25
N GLY A 139 -29.04 23.42 -6.58
CA GLY A 139 -28.22 22.65 -7.51
C GLY A 139 -26.95 22.08 -6.90
N ASP A 140 -26.74 22.23 -5.58
CA ASP A 140 -25.57 21.71 -4.86
C ASP A 140 -25.87 20.37 -4.18
N LEU A 141 -25.22 19.32 -4.67
CA LEU A 141 -25.24 18.00 -4.03
C LEU A 141 -24.11 17.91 -3.01
N GLY A 142 -24.41 18.20 -1.75
CA GLY A 142 -23.56 17.83 -0.61
C GLY A 142 -23.07 18.96 0.29
N GLY A 143 -23.33 20.24 -0.05
CA GLY A 143 -22.96 21.37 0.81
C GLY A 143 -23.91 21.60 1.98
N VAL A 144 -25.22 21.58 1.72
CA VAL A 144 -26.28 21.88 2.71
C VAL A 144 -27.47 20.95 2.45
N TYR A 145 -28.19 20.53 3.50
CA TYR A 145 -29.36 19.67 3.37
C TYR A 145 -30.51 20.21 4.21
N TRP A 146 -31.74 20.03 3.75
CA TRP A 146 -32.94 20.28 4.54
C TRP A 146 -33.34 19.02 5.32
N GLN A 147 -33.66 19.19 6.60
CA GLN A 147 -33.99 18.10 7.50
C GLN A 147 -35.12 18.47 8.45
N THR A 148 -35.97 17.47 8.76
CA THR A 148 -36.97 17.51 9.83
C THR A 148 -36.53 16.62 11.00
N LYS A 149 -37.01 16.88 12.24
CA LYS A 149 -36.63 16.10 13.43
C LYS A 149 -37.78 15.95 14.41
N ASN A 150 -38.06 14.72 14.86
CA ASN A 150 -39.07 14.41 15.87
C ASN A 150 -40.46 15.02 15.59
N VAL A 151 -40.86 15.05 14.32
CA VAL A 151 -42.17 15.57 13.89
C VAL A 151 -43.05 14.41 13.41
N ALA A 152 -44.36 14.53 13.63
CA ALA A 152 -45.33 13.55 13.15
C ALA A 152 -45.41 13.55 11.61
N TYR A 153 -45.71 12.40 11.02
CA TYR A 153 -46.04 12.31 9.61
C TYR A 153 -47.47 12.83 9.34
N PRO A 154 -47.78 13.30 8.12
CA PRO A 154 -46.87 13.41 6.98
C PRO A 154 -46.00 14.68 7.03
N GLN A 155 -44.80 14.61 6.45
CA GLN A 155 -43.95 15.77 6.21
C GLN A 155 -43.80 16.00 4.72
N SER A 156 -43.88 17.24 4.26
CA SER A 156 -43.79 17.55 2.83
C SER A 156 -42.97 18.80 2.53
N CYS A 157 -42.44 18.84 1.31
CA CYS A 157 -41.87 20.02 0.68
C CYS A 157 -42.52 20.24 -0.68
N THR A 158 -42.75 21.50 -1.05
CA THR A 158 -43.40 21.91 -2.30
C THR A 158 -42.51 22.93 -3.01
N VAL A 159 -42.07 22.58 -4.22
CA VAL A 159 -41.32 23.44 -5.14
C VAL A 159 -42.30 24.21 -6.04
N ASP A 160 -42.19 25.54 -6.10
CA ASP A 160 -42.91 26.38 -7.06
C ASP A 160 -42.00 26.73 -8.25
N LEU A 161 -42.28 26.15 -9.42
CA LEU A 161 -41.52 26.34 -10.67
C LEU A 161 -41.67 27.76 -11.28
N GLY A 162 -42.41 28.65 -10.62
CA GLY A 162 -42.72 30.03 -11.02
C GLY A 162 -43.77 30.13 -12.14
N ARG A 163 -43.87 29.11 -13.00
CA ARG A 163 -44.87 28.98 -14.07
C ARG A 163 -45.19 27.51 -14.34
N ALA A 164 -46.36 27.24 -14.91
CA ALA A 164 -46.73 25.89 -15.34
C ALA A 164 -45.83 25.41 -16.49
N ARG A 165 -45.27 24.21 -16.35
CA ARG A 165 -44.38 23.55 -17.32
C ARG A 165 -44.84 22.11 -17.56
N GLN A 166 -44.41 21.51 -18.67
CA GLN A 166 -44.59 20.09 -18.92
C GLN A 166 -43.50 19.31 -18.18
N VAL A 167 -43.88 18.43 -17.27
CA VAL A 167 -43.00 17.72 -16.34
C VAL A 167 -43.31 16.24 -16.41
N SER A 168 -42.31 15.37 -16.47
CA SER A 168 -42.53 13.93 -16.48
C SER A 168 -41.58 13.18 -15.54
N CYS A 169 -40.76 13.90 -14.80
CA CYS A 169 -39.83 13.31 -13.84
C CYS A 169 -39.53 14.25 -12.68
N VAL A 170 -39.40 13.66 -11.49
CA VAL A 170 -38.87 14.31 -10.29
C VAL A 170 -37.77 13.43 -9.68
N VAL A 171 -36.65 14.02 -9.31
CA VAL A 171 -35.54 13.33 -8.63
C VAL A 171 -35.34 13.93 -7.26
N VAL A 172 -35.26 13.09 -6.22
CA VAL A 172 -34.99 13.52 -4.84
C VAL A 172 -33.66 12.94 -4.42
N HIS A 173 -32.71 13.81 -4.09
CA HIS A 173 -31.42 13.40 -3.54
C HIS A 173 -31.52 13.43 -2.01
N GLN A 174 -31.45 12.26 -1.39
CA GLN A 174 -31.58 12.06 0.05
C GLN A 174 -30.20 11.88 0.70
N TYR A 175 -30.12 12.07 2.03
CA TYR A 175 -28.84 12.03 2.75
C TYR A 175 -28.07 10.72 2.60
N SER A 176 -28.78 9.60 2.75
CA SER A 176 -28.28 8.25 2.47
C SER A 176 -29.45 7.26 2.51
N LYS A 177 -29.20 6.00 2.15
CA LYS A 177 -30.20 4.92 2.23
C LYS A 177 -30.78 4.73 3.64
N SER A 178 -30.03 5.09 4.70
CA SER A 178 -30.51 5.04 6.10
C SER A 178 -31.52 6.14 6.44
N PHE A 179 -31.64 7.17 5.61
CA PHE A 179 -32.62 8.27 5.72
C PHE A 179 -33.68 8.20 4.61
N GLY A 180 -33.73 7.10 3.86
CA GLY A 180 -34.70 6.89 2.79
C GLY A 180 -36.14 6.89 3.31
N LEU A 181 -37.06 7.33 2.45
CA LEU A 181 -38.49 7.21 2.67
C LEU A 181 -38.92 5.74 2.54
N ASN A 182 -39.83 5.29 3.39
CA ASN A 182 -40.45 3.97 3.33
C ASN A 182 -41.87 4.02 2.77
N ASP A 183 -42.52 5.18 2.88
CA ASP A 183 -43.84 5.43 2.33
C ASP A 183 -43.94 6.90 1.90
N TYR A 184 -44.15 7.15 0.61
CA TYR A 184 -44.09 8.49 0.02
C TYR A 184 -45.01 8.68 -1.18
N GLU A 185 -45.36 9.93 -1.47
CA GLU A 185 -46.13 10.29 -2.64
C GLU A 185 -45.62 11.57 -3.31
N LEU A 186 -45.84 11.63 -4.62
CA LEU A 186 -45.57 12.79 -5.46
C LEU A 186 -46.90 13.39 -5.93
N LEU A 187 -47.04 14.68 -5.69
CA LEU A 187 -48.23 15.46 -5.97
C LEU A 187 -47.85 16.63 -6.88
N VAL A 188 -48.71 16.95 -7.85
CA VAL A 188 -48.51 18.10 -8.75
C VAL A 188 -49.72 19.02 -8.75
N SER A 189 -49.50 20.31 -8.96
CA SER A 189 -50.57 21.32 -9.04
C SER A 189 -50.22 22.44 -10.00
N ILE A 190 -51.23 23.10 -10.58
CA ILE A 190 -51.05 24.34 -11.37
C ILE A 190 -51.27 25.58 -10.50
N ASP A 191 -52.16 25.49 -9.51
CA ASP A 191 -52.63 26.62 -8.70
C ASP A 191 -52.03 26.67 -7.28
N GLY A 192 -51.36 25.62 -6.84
CA GLY A 192 -50.73 25.53 -5.51
C GLY A 192 -51.70 25.18 -4.38
N HIS A 193 -52.97 24.96 -4.70
CA HIS A 193 -54.04 24.65 -3.75
C HIS A 193 -54.63 23.25 -4.00
N ARG A 194 -54.89 22.89 -5.26
CA ARG A 194 -55.43 21.59 -5.67
C ARG A 194 -54.31 20.72 -6.20
N PHE A 195 -53.94 19.69 -5.44
CA PHE A 195 -52.89 18.75 -5.81
C PHE A 195 -53.48 17.46 -6.36
N THR A 196 -52.95 17.03 -7.50
CA THR A 196 -53.23 15.72 -8.09
C THR A 196 -52.08 14.78 -7.76
N ARG A 197 -52.40 13.61 -7.22
CA ARG A 197 -51.41 12.59 -6.91
C ARG A 197 -50.98 11.89 -8.19
N VAL A 198 -49.68 11.87 -8.43
CA VAL A 198 -49.08 11.27 -9.63
C VAL A 198 -48.40 9.94 -9.30
N ILE A 199 -47.77 9.84 -8.12
CA ILE A 199 -47.11 8.61 -7.65
C ILE A 199 -47.41 8.40 -6.16
N ARG A 200 -47.60 7.15 -5.74
CA ARG A 200 -47.63 6.68 -4.34
C ARG A 200 -46.87 5.36 -4.27
N GLU A 201 -45.89 5.25 -3.38
CA GLU A 201 -45.15 4.00 -3.20
C GLU A 201 -44.88 3.72 -1.72
N GLU A 202 -45.15 2.48 -1.30
CA GLU A 202 -44.87 1.93 0.04
C GLU A 202 -43.67 0.98 -0.02
N LYS A 203 -42.51 1.53 -0.36
CA LYS A 203 -41.23 0.80 -0.37
C LYS A 203 -40.11 1.71 0.07
N ARG A 204 -39.02 1.13 0.55
CA ARG A 204 -37.80 1.87 0.88
C ARG A 204 -37.19 2.50 -0.38
N SER A 205 -36.96 3.81 -0.38
CA SER A 205 -36.30 4.52 -1.47
C SER A 205 -34.78 4.42 -1.40
N GLU A 206 -34.15 4.46 -2.58
CA GLU A 206 -32.70 4.63 -2.70
C GLU A 206 -32.26 6.06 -2.35
N ALA A 207 -30.98 6.26 -2.05
CA ALA A 207 -30.46 7.59 -1.71
C ALA A 207 -30.76 8.63 -2.81
N ARG A 208 -30.70 8.24 -4.08
CA ARG A 208 -31.27 9.01 -5.20
C ARG A 208 -32.60 8.37 -5.58
N LEU A 209 -33.70 9.03 -5.25
CA LEU A 209 -35.05 8.58 -5.59
C LEU A 209 -35.49 9.21 -6.93
N VAL A 210 -35.63 8.39 -7.96
CA VAL A 210 -36.08 8.82 -9.30
C VAL A 210 -37.56 8.46 -9.48
N LEU A 211 -38.38 9.46 -9.80
CA LEU A 211 -39.83 9.34 -9.95
C LEU A 211 -40.23 9.72 -11.38
N ASN A 212 -40.32 8.72 -12.26
CA ASN A 212 -40.78 8.89 -13.64
C ASN A 212 -42.31 8.72 -13.72
N PHE A 213 -42.98 9.61 -14.44
CA PHE A 213 -44.44 9.58 -14.61
C PHE A 213 -44.88 10.12 -15.98
N ALA A 214 -46.11 9.81 -16.38
CA ALA A 214 -46.69 10.34 -17.61
C ALA A 214 -46.70 11.88 -17.58
N THR A 215 -46.25 12.53 -18.65
CA THR A 215 -46.08 13.99 -18.71
C THR A 215 -47.32 14.74 -18.20
N GLN A 216 -47.11 15.54 -17.14
CA GLN A 216 -48.11 16.40 -16.51
C GLN A 216 -47.76 17.87 -16.74
N ARG A 217 -48.78 18.71 -16.88
CA ARG A 217 -48.60 20.16 -16.83
C ARG A 217 -48.71 20.63 -15.37
N ALA A 218 -47.60 21.10 -14.79
CA ALA A 218 -47.52 21.45 -13.38
C ALA A 218 -46.71 22.73 -13.12
N ARG A 219 -47.10 23.51 -12.12
CA ARG A 219 -46.33 24.63 -11.55
C ARG A 219 -45.76 24.28 -10.18
N TYR A 220 -46.51 23.54 -9.36
CA TYR A 220 -46.11 23.15 -8.02
C TYR A 220 -45.86 21.65 -7.96
N ILE A 221 -44.73 21.24 -7.41
CA ILE A 221 -44.33 19.84 -7.21
C ILE A 221 -44.19 19.61 -5.71
N ARG A 222 -44.99 18.70 -5.15
CA ARG A 222 -44.96 18.37 -3.71
C ARG A 222 -44.56 16.93 -3.49
N ILE A 223 -43.59 16.74 -2.61
CA ILE A 223 -43.15 15.43 -2.15
C ILE A 223 -43.55 15.27 -0.70
N THR A 224 -44.31 14.22 -0.40
CA THR A 224 -44.84 13.95 0.93
C THR A 224 -44.31 12.61 1.44
N SER A 225 -43.63 12.64 2.58
CA SER A 225 -43.23 11.46 3.34
C SER A 225 -44.30 11.11 4.37
N HIS A 226 -44.71 9.85 4.38
CA HIS A 226 -45.64 9.26 5.34
C HIS A 226 -44.95 8.27 6.29
N ALA A 227 -43.80 7.71 5.88
CA ALA A 227 -42.88 6.99 6.74
C ALA A 227 -41.46 7.06 6.18
N SER A 228 -40.45 6.97 7.06
CA SER A 228 -39.04 6.90 6.67
C SER A 228 -38.27 5.86 7.49
N ALA A 229 -37.10 5.46 7.00
CA ALA A 229 -36.21 4.52 7.65
C ALA A 229 -35.68 5.05 9.00
N ASN A 230 -35.55 6.37 9.14
CA ASN A 230 -35.11 7.01 10.37
C ASN A 230 -36.25 7.82 11.00
N ARG A 231 -36.93 7.23 11.99
CA ARG A 231 -38.08 7.87 12.67
C ARG A 231 -37.73 9.18 13.37
N THR A 232 -36.48 9.38 13.78
CA THR A 232 -36.02 10.65 14.38
C THR A 232 -35.94 11.75 13.33
N TYR A 233 -35.64 11.42 12.07
CA TYR A 233 -35.46 12.37 10.97
C TYR A 233 -36.37 12.01 9.78
N PRO A 234 -37.68 12.35 9.85
CA PRO A 234 -38.69 11.96 8.86
C PRO A 234 -38.35 12.27 7.41
N THR A 235 -37.65 13.37 7.15
CA THR A 235 -37.15 13.75 5.82
C THR A 235 -35.75 14.35 5.96
N THR A 236 -34.82 13.96 5.07
CA THR A 236 -33.49 14.57 4.97
C THR A 236 -33.03 14.58 3.51
N PHE A 237 -33.19 15.71 2.83
CA PHE A 237 -32.95 15.87 1.40
C PHE A 237 -31.87 16.91 1.12
N TYR A 238 -31.02 16.63 0.14
CA TYR A 238 -30.05 17.57 -0.42
C TYR A 238 -30.70 18.44 -1.49
N GLU A 239 -31.30 17.84 -2.50
CA GLU A 239 -31.74 18.54 -3.72
C GLU A 239 -32.98 17.84 -4.33
N ILE A 240 -33.82 18.62 -5.01
CA ILE A 240 -34.97 18.16 -5.79
C ILE A 240 -34.82 18.68 -7.23
N GLU A 241 -34.78 17.75 -8.19
CA GLU A 241 -34.81 18.08 -9.61
C GLU A 241 -36.19 17.82 -10.20
N VAL A 242 -36.64 18.69 -11.10
CA VAL A 242 -37.92 18.59 -11.81
C VAL A 242 -37.66 18.67 -13.31
N ARG A 243 -38.00 17.62 -14.07
CA ARG A 243 -37.55 17.48 -15.47
C ARG A 243 -38.69 17.26 -16.48
N PRO A 244 -38.56 17.74 -17.73
CA PRO A 244 -39.58 17.59 -18.78
C PRO A 244 -39.58 16.21 -19.46
N LYS A 245 -38.54 15.40 -19.22
CA LYS A 245 -38.38 14.06 -19.78
C LYS A 245 -38.13 13.07 -18.66
N PRO A 246 -38.53 11.79 -18.83
CA PRO A 246 -38.16 10.72 -17.92
C PRO A 246 -36.64 10.74 -17.70
N TYR A 247 -36.23 10.64 -16.45
CA TYR A 247 -34.84 10.38 -16.12
C TYR A 247 -34.56 8.95 -16.56
N MET A 248 -33.94 8.82 -17.74
CA MET A 248 -33.23 7.61 -18.11
C MET A 248 -32.02 7.61 -17.20
N GLU A 249 -32.03 6.75 -16.18
CA GLU A 249 -30.78 6.46 -15.48
C GLU A 249 -29.77 6.06 -16.54
N ALA A 250 -28.70 6.84 -16.63
CA ALA A 250 -27.46 6.31 -17.17
C ALA A 250 -27.25 4.99 -16.42
N SER A 251 -27.21 3.86 -17.13
CA SER A 251 -27.29 2.52 -16.56
C SER A 251 -26.05 2.26 -15.70
N GLY A 252 -26.07 2.74 -14.47
CA GLY A 252 -24.95 2.67 -13.54
C GLY A 252 -23.61 3.18 -14.07
N ARG A 253 -22.55 2.73 -13.39
CA ARG A 253 -21.13 2.96 -13.66
C ARG A 253 -20.71 2.83 -15.13
N THR A 254 -21.43 2.05 -15.94
CA THR A 254 -21.07 1.73 -17.34
C THR A 254 -21.17 2.94 -18.29
N ASP A 255 -22.16 3.81 -18.10
CA ASP A 255 -22.37 4.95 -19.00
C ASP A 255 -21.32 6.06 -18.77
N PHE A 256 -20.93 6.33 -17.52
CA PHE A 256 -19.87 7.31 -17.24
C PHE A 256 -18.50 6.86 -17.75
N VAL A 257 -18.21 5.55 -17.75
CA VAL A 257 -17.00 5.00 -18.39
C VAL A 257 -17.04 5.26 -19.90
N ARG A 258 -18.19 5.09 -20.55
CA ARG A 258 -18.37 5.43 -21.98
C ARG A 258 -18.16 6.93 -22.23
N PHE A 259 -18.79 7.80 -21.45
CA PHE A 259 -18.67 9.25 -21.58
C PHE A 259 -17.23 9.73 -21.38
N GLU A 260 -16.57 9.18 -20.37
CA GLU A 260 -15.16 9.45 -20.07
C GLU A 260 -14.26 9.09 -21.25
N ARG A 261 -14.45 7.90 -21.83
CA ARG A 261 -13.75 7.47 -23.04
C ARG A 261 -13.97 8.44 -24.21
N GLY A 262 -15.20 8.94 -24.36
CA GLY A 262 -15.56 9.94 -25.37
C GLY A 262 -14.81 11.26 -25.22
N VAL A 263 -14.87 11.90 -24.03
CA VAL A 263 -14.18 13.19 -23.80
C VAL A 263 -12.66 13.05 -23.91
N ARG A 264 -12.08 11.92 -23.50
CA ARG A 264 -10.65 11.63 -23.67
C ARG A 264 -10.26 11.62 -25.15
N ALA A 265 -10.99 10.85 -25.95
CA ALA A 265 -10.73 10.71 -27.37
C ALA A 265 -10.88 12.05 -28.11
N LEU A 266 -11.93 12.82 -27.80
CA LEU A 266 -12.10 14.18 -28.35
C LEU A 266 -10.91 15.10 -28.01
N GLY A 267 -10.38 15.04 -26.78
CA GLY A 267 -9.19 15.78 -26.38
C GLY A 267 -7.90 15.38 -27.12
N VAL A 268 -7.83 14.15 -27.63
CA VAL A 268 -6.69 13.63 -28.39
C VAL A 268 -6.79 13.95 -29.88
N LEU A 269 -7.98 13.75 -30.45
CA LEU A 269 -8.24 13.82 -31.88
C LEU A 269 -8.37 15.27 -32.38
N GLY A 270 -8.64 16.21 -31.48
CA GLY A 270 -8.55 17.63 -31.72
C GLY A 270 -9.81 18.26 -32.34
N GLY A 271 -9.71 19.57 -32.60
CA GLY A 271 -10.75 20.36 -33.26
C GLY A 271 -11.52 21.30 -32.34
N GLN A 272 -11.97 22.43 -32.88
CA GLN A 272 -12.81 23.41 -32.15
C GLN A 272 -14.14 22.78 -31.72
N GLU A 273 -14.74 21.94 -32.57
CA GLU A 273 -16.00 21.23 -32.27
C GLU A 273 -15.84 20.21 -31.14
N ALA A 274 -14.69 19.52 -31.07
CA ALA A 274 -14.36 18.67 -29.93
C ALA A 274 -14.30 19.47 -28.63
N CYS A 275 -13.65 20.64 -28.64
CA CYS A 275 -13.63 21.55 -27.49
C CYS A 275 -15.03 21.99 -27.07
N ARG A 276 -15.87 22.42 -28.02
CA ARG A 276 -17.26 22.83 -27.77
C ARG A 276 -18.09 21.69 -27.18
N ALA A 277 -17.94 20.47 -27.69
CA ALA A 277 -18.64 19.29 -27.18
C ALA A 277 -18.25 18.98 -25.73
N ILE A 278 -16.96 19.05 -25.39
CA ILE A 278 -16.48 18.85 -24.02
C ILE A 278 -16.96 19.96 -23.09
N VAL A 279 -16.83 21.24 -23.51
CA VAL A 279 -17.35 22.40 -22.75
C VAL A 279 -18.83 22.22 -22.44
N LYS A 280 -19.63 21.77 -23.42
CA LYS A 280 -21.08 21.58 -23.28
C LYS A 280 -21.43 20.58 -22.17
N VAL A 281 -20.70 19.45 -22.07
CA VAL A 281 -20.99 18.41 -21.07
C VAL A 281 -20.39 18.74 -19.69
N LEU A 282 -19.34 19.58 -19.63
CA LEU A 282 -18.69 19.94 -18.37
C LEU A 282 -19.24 21.21 -17.72
N LYS A 283 -19.87 22.12 -18.48
CA LYS A 283 -20.32 23.43 -17.97
C LYS A 283 -21.18 23.33 -16.69
N GLY A 284 -22.01 22.30 -16.58
CA GLY A 284 -22.85 22.07 -15.40
C GLY A 284 -22.08 21.71 -14.11
N TYR A 285 -20.81 21.30 -14.21
CA TYR A 285 -19.98 20.93 -13.05
C TYR A 285 -19.21 22.09 -12.42
N VAL A 286 -19.28 23.30 -12.99
CA VAL A 286 -18.64 24.48 -12.40
C VAL A 286 -19.19 24.75 -11.00
N THR A 287 -20.49 24.53 -10.79
CA THR A 287 -21.17 24.70 -9.50
C THR A 287 -21.56 23.38 -8.85
N ARG A 288 -21.52 22.25 -9.58
CA ARG A 288 -21.95 20.94 -9.11
C ARG A 288 -20.79 20.06 -8.69
N SER A 289 -20.99 19.32 -7.61
CA SER A 289 -20.10 18.24 -7.18
C SER A 289 -20.78 16.86 -7.30
N SER A 290 -19.98 15.79 -7.43
CA SER A 290 -20.48 14.40 -7.36
C SER A 290 -19.48 13.50 -6.63
N ASP A 291 -19.96 12.73 -5.66
CA ASP A 291 -19.18 11.70 -4.96
C ASP A 291 -19.18 10.34 -5.71
N ASP A 292 -19.91 10.22 -6.84
CA ASP A 292 -19.82 9.04 -7.71
C ASP A 292 -18.46 8.99 -8.40
N PHE A 293 -17.77 7.86 -8.26
CA PHE A 293 -16.41 7.69 -8.75
C PHE A 293 -16.30 7.79 -10.29
N ALA A 294 -17.23 7.18 -11.02
CA ALA A 294 -17.17 7.16 -12.48
C ALA A 294 -17.50 8.54 -13.07
N GLU A 295 -18.47 9.24 -12.48
CA GLU A 295 -18.77 10.64 -12.80
C GLU A 295 -17.59 11.56 -12.51
N LYS A 296 -16.91 11.37 -11.37
CA LYS A 296 -15.71 12.13 -11.02
C LYS A 296 -14.58 11.91 -12.03
N ALA A 297 -14.32 10.65 -12.41
CA ALA A 297 -13.32 10.29 -13.40
C ALA A 297 -13.61 10.90 -14.78
N PHE A 298 -14.90 10.96 -15.17
CA PHE A 298 -15.36 11.67 -16.37
C PHE A 298 -15.00 13.16 -16.32
N VAL A 299 -15.36 13.88 -15.24
CA VAL A 299 -15.07 15.32 -15.10
C VAL A 299 -13.57 15.56 -15.15
N GLN A 300 -12.77 14.81 -14.40
CA GLN A 300 -11.30 14.93 -14.39
C GLN A 300 -10.70 14.77 -15.80
N THR A 301 -11.18 13.78 -16.55
CA THR A 301 -10.72 13.49 -17.90
C THR A 301 -11.12 14.59 -18.87
N GLY A 302 -12.34 15.12 -18.73
CA GLY A 302 -12.82 16.24 -19.51
C GLY A 302 -12.01 17.53 -19.28
N LEU A 303 -11.72 17.89 -18.02
CA LEU A 303 -10.88 19.06 -17.70
C LEU A 303 -9.48 18.91 -18.32
N ARG A 304 -8.87 17.73 -18.18
CA ARG A 304 -7.59 17.40 -18.84
C ARG A 304 -7.67 17.55 -20.37
N ALA A 305 -8.75 17.06 -20.98
CA ALA A 305 -8.94 17.14 -22.42
C ALA A 305 -9.01 18.61 -22.90
N LEU A 306 -9.70 19.49 -22.15
CA LEU A 306 -9.71 20.93 -22.46
C LEU A 306 -8.33 21.57 -22.38
N GLY A 307 -7.56 21.27 -21.32
CA GLY A 307 -6.20 21.80 -21.17
C GLY A 307 -5.28 21.36 -22.31
N ARG A 308 -5.42 20.09 -22.73
CA ARG A 308 -4.70 19.54 -23.88
C ARG A 308 -5.08 20.19 -25.21
N LEU A 309 -6.36 20.51 -25.44
CA LEU A 309 -6.82 21.15 -26.68
C LEU A 309 -6.37 22.61 -26.76
N GLY A 310 -6.29 23.32 -25.63
CA GLY A 310 -5.70 24.65 -25.54
C GLY A 310 -6.50 25.80 -26.18
N PHE A 311 -7.78 25.59 -26.50
CA PHE A 311 -8.64 26.66 -27.03
C PHE A 311 -9.12 27.62 -25.93
N GLN A 312 -9.34 28.89 -26.30
CA GLN A 312 -9.77 29.96 -25.39
C GLN A 312 -11.06 29.63 -24.61
N ASP A 313 -12.09 29.12 -25.28
CA ASP A 313 -13.36 28.72 -24.64
C ASP A 313 -13.15 27.65 -23.54
N GLY A 314 -12.24 26.71 -23.80
CA GLY A 314 -11.86 25.67 -22.84
C GLY A 314 -11.09 26.23 -21.66
N ALA A 315 -10.13 27.12 -21.91
CA ALA A 315 -9.35 27.78 -20.86
C ALA A 315 -10.24 28.65 -19.95
N GLY A 316 -11.20 29.39 -20.51
CA GLY A 316 -12.17 30.17 -19.74
C GLY A 316 -13.02 29.29 -18.82
N LEU A 317 -13.47 28.13 -19.31
CA LEU A 317 -14.18 27.16 -18.46
C LEU A 317 -13.26 26.60 -17.36
N LEU A 318 -12.01 26.22 -17.67
CA LEU A 318 -11.06 25.72 -16.67
C LEU A 318 -10.78 26.73 -15.56
N ILE A 319 -10.65 28.02 -15.88
CA ILE A 319 -10.50 29.10 -14.88
C ILE A 319 -11.69 29.10 -13.91
N SER A 320 -12.92 28.96 -14.41
CA SER A 320 -14.12 28.94 -13.55
C SER A 320 -14.15 27.76 -12.55
N PHE A 321 -13.45 26.66 -12.84
CA PHE A 321 -13.32 25.53 -11.94
C PHE A 321 -12.31 25.75 -10.80
N LEU A 322 -11.43 26.76 -10.87
CA LEU A 322 -10.46 27.06 -9.81
C LEU A 322 -11.13 27.49 -8.50
N ASP A 323 -12.35 28.05 -8.58
CA ASP A 323 -13.12 28.43 -7.39
C ASP A 323 -13.83 27.25 -6.72
N HIS A 324 -13.97 26.12 -7.42
CA HIS A 324 -14.68 24.95 -6.90
C HIS A 324 -13.70 24.01 -6.17
N PRO A 325 -13.81 23.81 -4.84
CA PRO A 325 -12.80 23.07 -4.06
C PRO A 325 -12.51 21.67 -4.59
N LYS A 326 -13.53 20.94 -5.04
CA LYS A 326 -13.37 19.57 -5.55
C LYS A 326 -12.63 19.47 -6.89
N TRP A 327 -12.69 20.52 -7.70
CA TRP A 327 -12.24 20.50 -9.10
C TRP A 327 -10.98 21.33 -9.32
N ALA A 328 -10.69 22.29 -8.44
CA ALA A 328 -9.58 23.22 -8.55
C ALA A 328 -8.23 22.55 -8.82
N ARG A 329 -7.92 21.43 -8.15
CA ARG A 329 -6.70 20.64 -8.39
C ARG A 329 -6.56 20.20 -9.85
N TYR A 330 -7.63 19.64 -10.42
CA TYR A 330 -7.64 19.08 -11.77
C TYR A 330 -7.68 20.19 -12.83
N ALA A 331 -8.41 21.26 -12.55
CA ALA A 331 -8.44 22.45 -13.39
C ALA A 331 -7.05 23.11 -13.43
N ALA A 332 -6.39 23.26 -12.28
CA ALA A 332 -5.05 23.82 -12.20
C ALA A 332 -4.03 23.02 -13.02
N ASP A 333 -4.02 21.69 -12.86
CA ASP A 333 -3.14 20.82 -13.66
C ASP A 333 -3.41 20.93 -15.17
N ALA A 334 -4.68 21.04 -15.58
CA ALA A 334 -5.06 21.22 -16.98
C ALA A 334 -4.66 22.60 -17.54
N LEU A 335 -4.78 23.67 -16.75
CA LEU A 335 -4.35 25.01 -17.14
C LEU A 335 -2.84 25.08 -17.39
N GLY A 336 -2.04 24.25 -16.71
CA GLY A 336 -0.61 24.08 -16.99
C GLY A 336 -0.30 23.57 -18.40
N ASP A 337 -1.26 22.93 -19.08
CA ASP A 337 -1.11 22.43 -20.46
C ASP A 337 -1.55 23.47 -21.52
N CYS A 338 -2.22 24.57 -21.13
CA CYS A 338 -2.65 25.66 -22.01
C CYS A 338 -2.19 27.05 -21.51
N PRO A 339 -0.86 27.28 -21.41
CA PRO A 339 -0.34 28.46 -20.74
C PRO A 339 -0.62 29.77 -21.50
N SER A 340 -1.17 30.74 -20.79
CA SER A 340 -1.42 32.12 -21.22
C SER A 340 -1.35 33.08 -20.03
N GLN A 341 -1.33 34.38 -20.28
CA GLN A 341 -1.34 35.39 -19.21
C GLN A 341 -2.59 35.29 -18.30
N PRO A 342 -3.83 35.20 -18.82
CA PRO A 342 -5.03 35.02 -17.97
C PRO A 342 -4.98 33.76 -17.11
N THR A 343 -4.45 32.65 -17.64
CA THR A 343 -4.33 31.41 -16.88
C THR A 343 -3.27 31.49 -15.78
N CYS A 344 -2.18 32.22 -16.02
CA CYS A 344 -1.14 32.47 -15.01
C CYS A 344 -1.67 33.31 -13.85
N GLU A 345 -2.35 34.41 -14.16
CA GLU A 345 -2.99 35.28 -13.16
C GLU A 345 -4.04 34.52 -12.34
N ALA A 346 -4.88 33.72 -13.00
CA ALA A 346 -5.90 32.91 -12.32
C ALA A 346 -5.29 31.90 -11.35
N LEU A 347 -4.20 31.22 -11.73
CA LEU A 347 -3.49 30.27 -10.86
C LEU A 347 -2.84 30.95 -9.65
N ILE A 348 -2.18 32.10 -9.86
CA ILE A 348 -1.56 32.87 -8.77
C ILE A 348 -2.64 33.34 -7.77
N ASN A 349 -3.80 33.80 -8.27
CA ASN A 349 -4.92 34.23 -7.42
C ASN A 349 -5.63 33.08 -6.70
N ALA A 350 -5.60 31.87 -7.26
CA ALA A 350 -6.19 30.68 -6.64
C ALA A 350 -5.33 30.13 -5.50
N TYR A 351 -4.00 30.18 -5.61
CA TYR A 351 -3.08 29.53 -4.65
C TYR A 351 -3.36 29.87 -3.17
N PRO A 352 -3.54 31.14 -2.75
CA PRO A 352 -3.77 31.48 -1.34
C PRO A 352 -5.07 30.91 -0.75
N GLN A 353 -6.01 30.47 -1.59
CA GLN A 353 -7.27 29.89 -1.13
C GLN A 353 -7.09 28.43 -0.65
N TYR A 354 -6.06 27.75 -1.17
CA TYR A 354 -5.79 26.32 -0.99
C TYR A 354 -4.49 26.02 -0.25
N ALA A 355 -3.61 27.00 -0.10
CA ALA A 355 -2.33 26.87 0.60
C ALA A 355 -2.45 27.23 2.09
N ARG A 356 -1.59 26.63 2.93
CA ARG A 356 -1.44 27.06 4.34
C ARG A 356 -1.02 28.52 4.39
N ASP A 357 -1.49 29.25 5.39
CA ASP A 357 -1.06 30.63 5.60
C ASP A 357 0.38 30.69 6.15
N ILE A 358 0.91 31.90 6.36
CA ILE A 358 2.26 32.11 6.91
C ILE A 358 2.41 31.62 8.36
N LYS A 359 1.31 31.38 9.08
CA LYS A 359 1.30 30.75 10.41
C LYS A 359 1.08 29.24 10.32
N ARG A 360 1.04 28.69 9.11
CA ARG A 360 0.79 27.30 8.75
C ARG A 360 -0.62 26.78 9.11
N ALA A 361 -1.57 27.68 9.31
CA ALA A 361 -2.97 27.32 9.52
C ALA A 361 -3.59 26.68 8.26
N ALA A 362 -4.63 25.88 8.44
CA ALA A 362 -5.33 25.21 7.35
C ALA A 362 -5.93 26.23 6.35
N PRO A 363 -5.99 25.89 5.05
CA PRO A 363 -6.46 26.80 4.01
C PRO A 363 -7.96 27.08 4.12
N ARG A 364 -8.39 28.22 3.55
CA ARG A 364 -9.80 28.65 3.55
C ARG A 364 -10.72 27.69 2.79
N ARG A 365 -10.24 27.10 1.68
CA ARG A 365 -11.00 26.20 0.82
C ARG A 365 -10.32 24.84 0.75
N LEU A 366 -10.38 24.06 1.82
CA LEU A 366 -9.76 22.74 1.85
C LEU A 366 -10.68 21.67 1.21
N PRO A 367 -10.29 21.04 0.09
CA PRO A 367 -11.11 19.98 -0.51
C PRO A 367 -11.19 18.75 0.41
N LYS A 368 -12.35 18.09 0.44
CA LYS A 368 -12.55 16.84 1.21
C LYS A 368 -11.51 15.77 0.83
N ASP A 369 -11.13 15.71 -0.45
CA ASP A 369 -10.13 14.77 -0.97
C ASP A 369 -8.69 15.09 -0.54
N ASP A 370 -8.44 16.32 -0.08
CA ASP A 370 -7.16 16.80 0.45
C ASP A 370 -7.12 16.75 1.99
N HIS A 371 -8.25 16.46 2.66
CA HIS A 371 -8.41 16.41 4.13
C HIS A 371 -8.66 14.98 4.65
N PRO A 372 -7.62 14.16 4.89
CA PRO A 372 -7.78 12.76 5.34
C PRO A 372 -8.16 12.60 6.82
N GLY A 373 -8.39 13.68 7.58
CA GLY A 373 -8.92 13.61 8.96
C GLY A 373 -7.86 13.55 10.07
N LEU A 374 -6.61 13.25 9.73
CA LEU A 374 -5.41 13.40 10.56
C LEU A 374 -4.38 14.17 9.73
N GLU A 375 -4.29 15.48 9.89
CA GLU A 375 -3.32 16.27 9.14
C GLU A 375 -1.99 16.34 9.86
N PRO A 376 -0.92 15.74 9.32
CA PRO A 376 0.40 16.03 9.84
C PRO A 376 0.84 17.41 9.31
N ALA A 377 1.43 18.20 10.21
CA ALA A 377 1.94 19.54 9.92
C ALA A 377 3.13 19.54 8.94
N ASP A 378 3.53 18.37 8.44
CA ASP A 378 4.71 18.14 7.61
C ASP A 378 4.39 18.08 6.10
N ARG A 379 3.15 18.30 5.65
CA ARG A 379 2.74 18.15 4.25
C ARG A 379 2.23 19.41 3.57
N MET A 380 2.52 19.49 2.27
CA MET A 380 1.80 20.34 1.32
C MET A 380 0.49 19.63 0.93
N TYR A 381 -0.59 20.38 0.75
CA TYR A 381 -1.84 19.80 0.20
C TYR A 381 -1.71 19.55 -1.31
N GLU A 382 -2.50 18.61 -1.85
CA GLU A 382 -2.40 18.25 -3.27
C GLU A 382 -2.85 19.37 -4.21
N THR A 383 -3.87 20.14 -3.84
CA THR A 383 -4.38 21.27 -4.63
C THR A 383 -3.34 22.38 -4.82
N PRO A 384 -2.72 22.95 -3.76
CA PRO A 384 -1.66 23.94 -3.93
C PRO A 384 -0.43 23.36 -4.64
N TYR A 385 -0.12 22.07 -4.47
CA TYR A 385 0.93 21.42 -5.27
C TYR A 385 0.61 21.44 -6.77
N ALA A 386 -0.62 21.07 -7.16
CA ALA A 386 -1.03 21.07 -8.56
C ALA A 386 -0.99 22.48 -9.16
N ILE A 387 -1.37 23.51 -8.39
CA ILE A 387 -1.26 24.91 -8.79
C ILE A 387 0.22 25.30 -8.99
N ALA A 388 1.09 25.00 -8.03
CA ALA A 388 2.52 25.29 -8.15
C ALA A 388 3.17 24.56 -9.35
N ALA A 389 2.84 23.29 -9.55
CA ALA A 389 3.32 22.51 -10.70
C ALA A 389 2.77 23.03 -12.05
N ALA A 390 1.57 23.59 -12.08
CA ALA A 390 1.04 24.28 -13.26
C ALA A 390 1.78 25.59 -13.54
N LEU A 391 2.09 26.37 -12.50
CA LEU A 391 2.88 27.61 -12.62
C LEU A 391 4.30 27.35 -13.13
N CYS A 392 4.91 26.20 -12.82
CA CYS A 392 6.20 25.81 -13.39
C CYS A 392 6.19 25.72 -14.93
N ARG A 393 5.02 25.49 -15.54
CA ARG A 393 4.82 25.38 -17.00
C ARG A 393 4.44 26.71 -17.66
N MET A 394 4.29 27.80 -16.90
CA MET A 394 3.94 29.12 -17.44
C MET A 394 5.14 29.83 -18.09
N PRO A 395 4.92 30.60 -19.16
CA PRO A 395 5.95 31.45 -19.75
C PRO A 395 6.20 32.66 -18.85
N TRP A 396 7.36 32.70 -18.20
CA TRP A 396 7.80 33.84 -17.39
C TRP A 396 8.47 34.90 -18.28
N GLN A 397 7.67 35.58 -19.11
CA GLN A 397 8.11 36.75 -19.89
C GLN A 397 7.48 38.00 -19.29
N GLY A 398 8.29 39.02 -18.99
CA GLY A 398 7.84 40.31 -18.43
C GLY A 398 7.93 40.44 -16.90
N GLN A 399 8.19 41.66 -16.44
CA GLN A 399 8.38 42.00 -15.02
C GLN A 399 7.10 41.83 -14.19
N GLU A 400 5.92 42.10 -14.77
CA GLU A 400 4.61 42.04 -14.11
C GLU A 400 4.26 40.63 -13.59
N ASN A 401 4.55 39.58 -14.38
CA ASN A 401 4.34 38.19 -13.98
C ASN A 401 5.26 37.78 -12.82
N ILE A 402 6.51 38.26 -12.83
CA ILE A 402 7.50 38.01 -11.77
C ILE A 402 7.09 38.74 -10.47
N GLU A 403 6.64 39.99 -10.58
CA GLU A 403 6.13 40.76 -9.44
C GLU A 403 4.87 40.13 -8.84
N THR A 404 3.99 39.59 -9.68
CA THR A 404 2.80 38.87 -9.22
C THR A 404 3.17 37.55 -8.55
N LEU A 405 4.15 36.80 -9.09
CA LEU A 405 4.70 35.60 -8.45
C LEU A 405 5.31 35.90 -7.07
N ARG A 406 6.03 37.03 -6.91
CA ARG A 406 6.64 37.45 -5.64
C ARG A 406 5.62 37.61 -4.51
N LYS A 407 4.36 37.98 -4.81
CA LYS A 407 3.27 38.07 -3.81
C LYS A 407 2.93 36.71 -3.21
N MET A 408 3.16 35.62 -3.93
CA MET A 408 2.85 34.24 -3.50
C MET A 408 4.01 33.59 -2.72
N VAL A 409 5.22 34.15 -2.80
CA VAL A 409 6.45 33.51 -2.30
C VAL A 409 6.43 33.18 -0.80
N PRO A 410 5.98 34.07 0.11
CA PRO A 410 5.88 33.72 1.53
C PRO A 410 5.01 32.49 1.77
N LEU A 411 3.95 32.31 0.97
CA LEU A 411 3.06 31.14 1.05
C LEU A 411 3.70 29.89 0.41
N LEU A 412 4.48 30.03 -0.66
CA LEU A 412 5.27 28.90 -1.20
C LEU A 412 6.22 28.34 -0.14
N ALA A 413 6.95 29.22 0.54
CA ALA A 413 7.89 28.82 1.60
C ALA A 413 7.17 28.21 2.82
N ALA A 414 6.04 28.77 3.26
CA ALA A 414 5.24 28.23 4.37
C ALA A 414 4.64 26.83 4.09
N ASN A 415 4.55 26.45 2.82
CA ASN A 415 4.00 25.18 2.35
C ASN A 415 5.08 24.17 1.94
N ILE A 416 6.37 24.46 2.13
CA ILE A 416 7.44 23.46 2.03
C ILE A 416 7.16 22.37 3.08
N PRO A 417 7.02 21.09 2.67
CA PRO A 417 6.85 19.96 3.57
C PRO A 417 7.96 19.88 4.62
N SER A 418 7.58 19.45 5.83
CA SER A 418 8.47 19.34 6.99
C SER A 418 8.75 17.87 7.32
N ASP A 419 8.91 17.00 6.31
CA ASP A 419 9.24 15.58 6.54
C ASP A 419 10.65 15.49 7.13
N PHE A 420 10.74 15.63 8.46
CA PHE A 420 11.98 15.59 9.23
C PHE A 420 12.64 14.23 9.04
N ASP A 421 11.84 13.16 9.14
CA ASP A 421 12.30 11.77 9.13
C ASP A 421 13.02 11.39 7.85
N GLY A 422 12.68 12.03 6.73
CA GLY A 422 13.40 11.82 5.48
C GLY A 422 13.53 10.34 5.15
N ALA A 423 12.50 9.54 5.49
CA ALA A 423 12.34 8.16 5.03
C ALA A 423 12.40 8.11 3.49
N MET A 424 12.19 9.26 2.86
CA MET A 424 12.67 9.59 1.53
C MET A 424 14.18 9.84 1.55
N LEU A 425 14.87 8.78 1.17
CA LEU A 425 15.76 8.75 0.02
C LEU A 425 16.62 10.01 -0.22
N TYR A 426 17.92 9.77 -0.38
CA TYR A 426 18.97 10.72 -0.72
C TYR A 426 18.83 11.34 -2.14
N GLU A 427 17.62 11.75 -2.53
CA GLU A 427 17.27 12.32 -3.84
C GLU A 427 16.25 13.47 -3.68
N PRO A 428 16.25 14.47 -4.58
CA PRO A 428 15.31 15.59 -4.51
C PRO A 428 13.86 15.16 -4.75
N GLU A 429 12.93 15.69 -3.97
CA GLU A 429 11.50 15.39 -4.12
C GLU A 429 10.82 16.37 -5.08
N ALA A 430 9.80 15.92 -5.82
CA ALA A 430 9.15 16.75 -6.85
C ALA A 430 8.63 18.10 -6.32
N HIS A 431 8.05 18.13 -5.13
CA HIS A 431 7.55 19.38 -4.55
C HIS A 431 8.69 20.33 -4.12
N GLN A 432 9.85 19.79 -3.71
CA GLN A 432 11.04 20.56 -3.37
C GLN A 432 11.58 21.24 -4.63
N LEU A 433 11.68 20.49 -5.73
CA LEU A 433 12.09 20.99 -7.03
C LEU A 433 11.12 22.06 -7.58
N VAL A 434 9.81 21.81 -7.50
CA VAL A 434 8.76 22.77 -7.90
C VAL A 434 8.89 24.07 -7.09
N THR A 435 9.06 23.96 -5.77
CA THR A 435 9.17 25.14 -4.90
C THR A 435 10.45 25.92 -5.15
N ALA A 436 11.58 25.20 -5.25
CA ALA A 436 12.88 25.80 -5.55
C ALA A 436 12.86 26.54 -6.89
N TYR A 437 12.28 25.94 -7.93
CA TYR A 437 12.13 26.56 -9.25
C TYR A 437 11.33 27.88 -9.18
N LEU A 438 10.18 27.89 -8.49
CA LEU A 438 9.35 29.09 -8.37
C LEU A 438 10.04 30.19 -7.54
N LEU A 439 10.77 29.83 -6.48
CA LEU A 439 11.57 30.77 -5.69
C LEU A 439 12.73 31.36 -6.49
N GLU A 440 13.37 30.56 -7.33
CA GLU A 440 14.41 31.00 -8.26
C GLU A 440 13.84 31.97 -9.30
N LYS A 441 12.68 31.65 -9.90
CA LYS A 441 11.98 32.56 -10.82
C LYS A 441 11.55 33.88 -10.18
N ALA A 442 11.23 33.87 -8.89
CA ALA A 442 10.92 35.09 -8.15
C ALA A 442 12.16 35.92 -7.74
N GLY A 443 13.37 35.35 -7.87
CA GLY A 443 14.63 35.96 -7.41
C GLY A 443 14.83 35.91 -5.89
N LEU A 444 14.19 34.97 -5.19
CA LEU A 444 14.14 34.93 -3.71
C LEU A 444 14.71 33.65 -3.10
N ARG A 445 15.18 32.68 -3.90
CA ARG A 445 15.82 31.46 -3.39
C ARG A 445 17.06 31.77 -2.53
N THR A 446 17.95 32.66 -2.97
CA THR A 446 19.14 33.06 -2.21
C THR A 446 18.76 33.72 -0.89
N VAL A 447 17.77 34.61 -0.90
CA VAL A 447 17.24 35.27 0.32
C VAL A 447 16.72 34.25 1.32
N ALA A 448 16.02 33.20 0.86
CA ALA A 448 15.57 32.11 1.72
C ALA A 448 16.74 31.29 2.30
N CYS A 449 17.82 31.09 1.53
CA CYS A 449 19.04 30.42 2.03
C CYS A 449 19.70 31.24 3.16
N GLU A 450 19.81 32.56 3.00
CA GLU A 450 20.36 33.43 4.05
C GLU A 450 19.49 33.43 5.31
N ALA A 451 18.17 33.36 5.16
CA ALA A 451 17.26 33.22 6.30
C ALA A 451 17.49 31.90 7.07
N ILE A 452 17.70 30.79 6.35
CA ILE A 452 18.05 29.49 6.96
C ILE A 452 19.36 29.59 7.74
N PHE A 453 20.43 30.12 7.11
CA PHE A 453 21.73 30.21 7.77
C PHE A 453 21.72 31.11 8.99
N LYS A 454 20.99 32.24 8.94
CA LYS A 454 20.77 33.10 10.11
C LYS A 454 20.09 32.36 11.26
N VAL A 455 19.02 31.62 10.99
CA VAL A 455 18.27 30.88 12.02
C VAL A 455 19.09 29.73 12.61
N LEU A 456 19.95 29.10 11.82
CA LEU A 456 20.83 28.01 12.25
C LEU A 456 22.19 28.46 12.81
N GLY A 457 22.39 29.77 13.00
CA GLY A 457 23.61 30.32 13.60
C GLY A 457 24.87 30.22 12.72
N CYS A 458 24.71 30.13 11.40
CA CYS A 458 25.82 30.23 10.43
C CYS A 458 25.98 31.67 9.93
N GLU A 459 27.09 31.98 9.24
CA GLU A 459 27.28 33.28 8.57
C GLU A 459 26.20 33.54 7.50
N TRP A 460 25.65 34.76 7.48
CA TRP A 460 24.63 35.22 6.52
C TRP A 460 24.91 36.63 5.99
N ASP A 461 24.31 36.98 4.85
CA ASP A 461 24.30 38.35 4.30
C ASP A 461 23.05 39.12 4.77
N GLN A 462 23.25 40.11 5.66
CA GLN A 462 22.14 40.91 6.18
C GLN A 462 21.48 41.81 5.12
N THR A 463 22.22 42.22 4.08
CA THR A 463 21.69 43.13 3.03
C THR A 463 20.56 42.49 2.24
N LEU A 464 20.64 41.16 2.03
CA LEU A 464 19.58 40.38 1.37
C LEU A 464 18.33 40.22 2.26
N LEU A 465 18.51 40.27 3.58
CA LEU A 465 17.43 40.07 4.55
C LEU A 465 16.70 41.37 4.94
N ASP A 466 17.21 42.54 4.57
CA ASP A 466 16.61 43.83 4.90
C ASP A 466 15.33 44.14 4.09
N SER A 467 15.10 43.41 3.00
CA SER A 467 13.85 43.47 2.24
C SER A 467 12.65 42.96 3.03
N GLU A 468 11.43 43.43 2.71
CA GLU A 468 10.19 42.93 3.32
C GLU A 468 10.04 41.40 3.18
N ALA A 469 10.38 40.87 2.00
CA ALA A 469 10.39 39.43 1.75
C ALA A 469 11.44 38.69 2.61
N GLY A 470 12.64 39.26 2.76
CA GLY A 470 13.70 38.72 3.61
C GLY A 470 13.29 38.63 5.08
N LYS A 471 12.72 39.70 5.63
CA LYS A 471 12.17 39.71 7.00
C LYS A 471 11.09 38.65 7.19
N ALA A 472 10.17 38.52 6.24
CA ALA A 472 9.11 37.51 6.30
C ALA A 472 9.67 36.08 6.26
N LEU A 473 10.68 35.81 5.43
CA LEU A 473 11.35 34.51 5.34
C LEU A 473 12.12 34.15 6.61
N VAL A 474 12.77 35.12 7.27
CA VAL A 474 13.40 34.91 8.58
C VAL A 474 12.37 34.52 9.62
N VAL A 475 11.26 35.28 9.71
CA VAL A 475 10.16 34.94 10.64
C VAL A 475 9.64 33.53 10.37
N LEU A 476 9.39 33.17 9.11
CA LEU A 476 8.93 31.83 8.71
C LEU A 476 9.92 30.73 9.10
N ALA A 477 11.21 30.91 8.81
CA ALA A 477 12.26 29.95 9.15
C ALA A 477 12.43 29.79 10.68
N SER A 478 12.11 30.85 11.45
CA SER A 478 12.09 30.84 12.91
C SER A 478 10.82 30.23 13.51
N VAL A 479 9.75 29.98 12.74
CA VAL A 479 8.55 29.30 13.25
C VAL A 479 8.89 27.83 13.50
N SER A 480 8.85 27.39 14.76
CA SER A 480 9.14 26.01 15.14
C SER A 480 7.87 25.18 15.40
N PRO A 481 7.57 24.14 14.61
CA PRO A 481 6.71 23.06 15.06
C PRO A 481 7.50 22.17 16.05
N GLY A 482 7.57 22.55 17.33
CA GLY A 482 8.24 21.77 18.41
C GLY A 482 9.67 22.22 18.76
N ASP A 483 10.51 21.29 19.24
CA ASP A 483 11.92 21.51 19.68
C ASP A 483 12.97 21.37 18.55
N ILE A 484 12.54 21.31 17.28
CA ILE A 484 13.42 21.05 16.11
C ILE A 484 13.48 22.29 15.20
N PRO A 485 14.66 22.74 14.72
CA PRO A 485 14.74 23.87 13.79
C PRO A 485 14.02 23.56 12.47
N PHE A 486 12.84 24.13 12.26
CA PHE A 486 12.07 24.02 11.01
C PHE A 486 12.89 24.41 9.78
N ALA A 487 13.75 25.42 9.90
CA ALA A 487 14.71 25.83 8.88
C ALA A 487 15.58 24.69 8.33
N ALA A 488 15.87 23.65 9.13
CA ALA A 488 16.66 22.50 8.69
C ALA A 488 15.97 21.72 7.57
N THR A 489 14.63 21.69 7.54
CA THR A 489 13.85 20.96 6.52
C THR A 489 13.91 21.63 5.14
N TRP A 490 14.26 22.92 5.08
CA TRP A 490 14.39 23.65 3.83
C TRP A 490 15.75 23.44 3.15
N ILE A 491 16.77 23.00 3.90
CA ILE A 491 18.14 22.84 3.42
C ILE A 491 18.23 21.96 2.16
N PRO A 492 17.67 20.73 2.11
CA PRO A 492 17.81 19.86 0.93
C PRO A 492 17.07 20.40 -0.30
N SER A 493 16.11 21.30 -0.10
CA SER A 493 15.34 21.92 -1.18
C SER A 493 16.04 23.16 -1.74
N LEU A 494 16.58 24.00 -0.85
CA LEU A 494 17.01 25.36 -1.21
C LEU A 494 18.52 25.52 -1.26
N CYS A 495 19.29 24.81 -0.43
CA CYS A 495 20.73 25.05 -0.24
C CYS A 495 21.62 24.11 -1.09
N VAL A 496 21.20 23.74 -2.30
CA VAL A 496 21.87 22.71 -3.12
C VAL A 496 22.89 23.25 -4.14
N THR A 497 23.42 24.46 -3.93
CA THR A 497 24.39 25.08 -4.86
C THR A 497 25.81 25.10 -4.30
N LYS A 498 26.80 25.37 -5.16
CA LYS A 498 28.21 25.35 -4.76
C LYS A 498 28.57 26.42 -3.71
N ASP A 499 27.91 27.58 -3.76
CA ASP A 499 28.13 28.72 -2.86
C ASP A 499 27.62 28.49 -1.42
N THR A 500 26.70 27.56 -1.23
CA THR A 500 26.18 27.19 0.10
C THR A 500 27.03 26.10 0.76
N ALA A 501 27.81 25.33 -0.02
CA ALA A 501 28.55 24.17 0.46
C ALA A 501 29.49 24.45 1.66
N PRO A 502 30.28 25.53 1.72
CA PRO A 502 31.14 25.80 2.88
C PRO A 502 30.36 25.97 4.19
N ARG A 503 29.19 26.61 4.12
CA ARG A 503 28.29 26.80 5.26
C ARG A 503 27.62 25.48 5.67
N LEU A 504 27.24 24.65 4.70
CA LEU A 504 26.72 23.31 4.97
C LEU A 504 27.75 22.38 5.63
N VAL A 505 29.02 22.47 5.25
CA VAL A 505 30.11 21.72 5.91
C VAL A 505 30.23 22.11 7.38
N LYS A 506 30.12 23.41 7.72
CA LYS A 506 30.09 23.86 9.13
C LYS A 506 28.90 23.24 9.89
N LEU A 507 27.74 23.12 9.26
CA LEU A 507 26.53 22.54 9.86
C LEU A 507 26.58 21.02 10.11
N LEU A 508 27.56 20.29 9.54
CA LEU A 508 27.76 18.85 9.85
C LEU A 508 28.14 18.61 11.32
N ALA A 509 28.63 19.63 12.03
CA ALA A 509 28.96 19.56 13.45
C ALA A 509 27.88 20.11 14.39
N HIS A 510 26.72 20.53 13.85
CA HIS A 510 25.64 21.18 14.63
C HIS A 510 25.07 20.28 15.74
N GLU A 511 24.73 20.78 16.92
CA GLU A 511 24.25 19.95 18.05
C GLU A 511 22.99 19.12 17.71
N ASN A 512 22.08 19.69 16.92
CA ASN A 512 20.88 19.03 16.44
C ASN A 512 21.15 18.06 15.27
N GLY A 513 20.82 16.78 15.43
CA GLY A 513 21.02 15.73 14.41
C GLY A 513 20.26 15.95 13.10
N TRP A 514 19.10 16.60 13.11
CA TRP A 514 18.34 16.90 11.88
C TRP A 514 19.04 17.91 10.99
N VAL A 515 19.72 18.90 11.60
CA VAL A 515 20.53 19.86 10.87
C VAL A 515 21.69 19.15 10.18
N ARG A 516 22.35 18.22 10.87
CA ARG A 516 23.44 17.38 10.30
C ARG A 516 22.96 16.55 9.11
N ILE A 517 21.85 15.82 9.28
CA ILE A 517 21.26 14.96 8.23
C ILE A 517 20.94 15.79 6.98
N ASN A 518 20.20 16.89 7.16
CA ASN A 518 19.75 17.70 6.03
C ASN A 518 20.92 18.44 5.35
N SER A 519 21.94 18.84 6.11
CA SER A 519 23.16 19.44 5.54
C SER A 519 23.95 18.43 4.72
N ALA A 520 24.15 17.21 5.24
CA ALA A 520 24.78 16.13 4.47
C ALA A 520 23.98 15.80 3.21
N LYS A 521 22.65 15.75 3.30
CA LYS A 521 21.77 15.54 2.14
C LYS A 521 21.95 16.64 1.09
N ALA A 522 21.91 17.92 1.48
CA ALA A 522 22.12 19.02 0.53
C ALA A 522 23.50 18.97 -0.13
N LEU A 523 24.56 18.66 0.64
CA LEU A 523 25.93 18.57 0.12
C LEU A 523 26.06 17.58 -1.05
N MET A 524 25.34 16.46 -1.02
CA MET A 524 25.37 15.48 -2.12
C MET A 524 24.96 16.07 -3.47
N PHE A 525 24.10 17.09 -3.46
CA PHE A 525 23.58 17.74 -4.66
C PHE A 525 24.43 18.93 -5.12
N THR A 526 25.41 19.36 -4.32
CA THR A 526 26.29 20.49 -4.65
C THR A 526 27.43 20.12 -5.62
N ASN A 527 27.80 18.84 -5.69
CA ASN A 527 29.00 18.33 -6.37
C ASN A 527 30.31 19.02 -5.93
N VAL A 528 30.41 19.43 -4.66
CA VAL A 528 31.63 20.04 -4.09
C VAL A 528 32.47 18.97 -3.38
N SER A 529 33.62 18.62 -3.97
CA SER A 529 34.54 17.58 -3.44
C SER A 529 35.17 17.94 -2.10
N ASP A 530 35.28 19.23 -1.77
CA ASP A 530 35.90 19.69 -0.52
C ASP A 530 35.14 19.22 0.74
N ALA A 531 33.87 18.85 0.58
CA ALA A 531 33.06 18.27 1.64
C ALA A 531 33.42 16.80 1.96
N VAL A 532 34.09 16.08 1.06
CA VAL A 532 34.42 14.65 1.20
C VAL A 532 35.27 14.39 2.44
N ARG A 533 36.36 15.15 2.62
CA ARG A 533 37.28 14.95 3.75
C ARG A 533 36.63 15.24 5.10
N PRO A 534 35.94 16.37 5.32
CA PRO A 534 35.19 16.63 6.55
C PRO A 534 34.15 15.54 6.86
N ILE A 535 33.37 15.11 5.87
CA ILE A 535 32.35 14.06 6.06
C ILE A 535 33.01 12.74 6.47
N GLY A 536 34.07 12.33 5.77
CA GLY A 536 34.75 11.07 6.06
C GLY A 536 35.45 11.06 7.42
N GLN A 537 36.02 12.19 7.85
CA GLN A 537 36.59 12.33 9.20
C GLN A 537 35.51 12.24 10.30
N LEU A 538 34.37 12.91 10.11
CA LEU A 538 33.25 12.83 11.05
C LEU A 538 32.66 11.42 11.12
N LEU A 539 32.56 10.71 9.99
CA LEU A 539 32.09 9.33 9.97
C LEU A 539 33.07 8.40 10.70
N ALA A 540 34.37 8.51 10.41
CA ALA A 540 35.41 7.67 11.02
C ALA A 540 35.56 7.84 12.54
N THR A 541 35.27 9.04 13.08
CA THR A 541 35.44 9.35 14.51
C THR A 541 34.16 9.20 15.33
N SER A 542 33.06 8.85 14.68
CA SER A 542 31.76 8.69 15.32
C SER A 542 31.60 7.31 15.96
N LYS A 543 30.89 7.25 17.09
CA LYS A 543 30.51 5.98 17.74
C LYS A 543 29.54 5.20 16.85
N ALA A 544 29.69 3.88 16.79
CA ALA A 544 28.70 3.01 16.17
C ALA A 544 27.41 2.99 17.01
N GLU A 545 26.26 2.73 16.39
CA GLU A 545 24.97 2.82 17.07
C GLU A 545 24.85 1.86 18.26
N GLY A 546 25.40 0.65 18.16
CA GLY A 546 25.42 -0.34 19.24
C GLY A 546 26.23 0.09 20.47
N GLU A 547 27.15 1.06 20.35
CA GLU A 547 27.94 1.58 21.48
C GLU A 547 27.14 2.54 22.38
N TYR A 548 25.95 2.98 21.94
CA TYR A 548 25.03 3.75 22.77
C TYR A 548 24.21 2.87 23.74
N GLY A 549 24.37 1.55 23.64
CA GLY A 549 23.66 0.54 24.43
C GLY A 549 22.27 0.21 23.88
N TYR A 550 21.75 -0.95 24.30
CA TYR A 550 20.40 -1.39 23.98
C TYR A 550 19.46 -1.20 25.18
N PHE A 551 18.18 -0.96 24.95
CA PHE A 551 17.20 -0.90 26.04
C PHE A 551 16.81 -2.32 26.47
N GLY A 552 16.97 -2.63 27.76
CA GLY A 552 16.73 -3.97 28.31
C GLY A 552 15.32 -4.23 28.84
N SER A 553 14.48 -3.21 29.06
CA SER A 553 13.18 -3.35 29.75
C SER A 553 12.00 -3.53 28.79
N TYR A 554 11.25 -4.63 28.98
CA TYR A 554 10.11 -5.03 28.14
C TYR A 554 8.76 -4.37 28.52
N LEU A 555 8.72 -3.54 29.57
CA LEU A 555 7.48 -3.30 30.31
C LEU A 555 6.68 -2.09 29.80
N PHE A 556 5.48 -2.41 29.30
CA PHE A 556 4.31 -1.54 29.35
C PHE A 556 3.88 -1.41 30.82
N THR A 557 4.44 -0.45 31.56
CA THR A 557 3.89 -0.13 32.89
C THR A 557 2.49 0.44 32.71
N THR A 558 1.57 -0.07 33.51
CA THR A 558 0.13 0.22 33.45
C THR A 558 -0.19 1.71 33.30
N LEU A 559 -1.10 2.01 32.36
CA LEU A 559 -1.81 3.29 32.15
C LEU A 559 -1.06 4.48 31.49
N THR A 560 0.24 4.43 31.26
CA THR A 560 0.91 5.40 30.37
C THR A 560 1.50 4.68 29.15
N LYS A 561 1.30 5.24 27.96
CA LYS A 561 1.86 4.70 26.69
C LYS A 561 3.41 4.79 26.61
N GLN A 562 4.09 4.91 27.75
CA GLN A 562 5.53 5.18 27.90
C GLN A 562 6.40 3.91 27.88
N GLY A 563 5.82 2.72 27.71
CA GLY A 563 6.55 1.44 27.68
C GLY A 563 7.09 1.01 26.32
N GLN A 564 7.68 1.93 25.53
CA GLN A 564 8.23 1.62 24.19
C GLN A 564 9.77 1.65 24.16
N ALA A 565 10.43 1.42 25.29
CA ALA A 565 11.88 1.59 25.42
C ALA A 565 12.72 0.75 24.44
N GLU A 566 12.28 -0.47 24.06
CA GLU A 566 12.93 -1.29 23.01
C GLU A 566 13.05 -0.55 21.65
N TYR A 567 12.18 0.44 21.41
CA TYR A 567 12.10 1.23 20.18
C TYR A 567 12.53 2.70 20.36
N ASP A 568 12.77 3.14 21.60
CA ASP A 568 13.42 4.42 21.86
C ASP A 568 14.90 4.26 21.53
N ASP A 569 15.40 5.06 20.59
CA ASP A 569 16.76 4.94 20.09
C ASP A 569 17.58 6.12 20.60
N LYS A 570 18.58 5.86 21.46
CA LYS A 570 19.57 6.89 21.85
C LYS A 570 20.52 7.33 20.71
N PRO A 571 20.92 6.51 19.72
CA PRO A 571 21.91 6.93 18.72
C PRO A 571 21.36 7.94 17.70
N PRO A 572 22.18 8.93 17.30
CA PRO A 572 21.78 9.93 16.31
C PRO A 572 22.02 9.46 14.86
N ARG A 573 20.99 9.52 14.00
CA ARG A 573 20.93 8.88 12.66
C ARG A 573 21.72 9.55 11.52
N TRP A 574 22.63 10.46 11.82
CA TRP A 574 23.35 11.23 10.78
C TRP A 574 24.45 10.44 10.06
N ARG A 575 24.99 9.36 10.66
CA ARG A 575 26.01 8.50 10.02
C ARG A 575 25.53 7.91 8.69
N GLN A 576 24.25 7.55 8.63
CA GLN A 576 23.59 7.11 7.39
C GLN A 576 23.76 8.15 6.27
N ALA A 577 23.55 9.42 6.59
CA ALA A 577 23.65 10.51 5.63
C ALA A 577 25.08 10.80 5.18
N TYR A 578 26.05 10.59 6.07
CA TYR A 578 27.46 10.77 5.76
C TYR A 578 27.96 9.70 4.81
N ALA A 579 27.63 8.42 5.06
CA ALA A 579 27.97 7.32 4.17
C ALA A 579 27.43 7.55 2.75
N ARG A 580 26.14 7.92 2.63
CA ARG A 580 25.51 8.22 1.33
C ARG A 580 26.13 9.42 0.63
N ALA A 581 26.48 10.47 1.39
CA ALA A 581 27.15 11.64 0.82
C ALA A 581 28.55 11.33 0.30
N LEU A 582 29.31 10.44 0.95
CA LEU A 582 30.60 9.98 0.44
C LEU A 582 30.48 9.26 -0.90
N GLY A 583 29.44 8.44 -1.09
CA GLY A 583 29.14 7.82 -2.37
C GLY A 583 28.93 8.85 -3.48
N ARG A 584 27.97 9.77 -3.26
CA ARG A 584 27.59 10.80 -4.24
C ARG A 584 28.68 11.81 -4.55
N LEU A 585 29.51 12.17 -3.56
CA LEU A 585 30.61 13.12 -3.73
C LEU A 585 31.91 12.46 -4.21
N ASN A 586 31.86 11.19 -4.65
CA ASN A 586 33.01 10.46 -5.18
C ASN A 586 34.17 10.31 -4.16
N GLY A 587 33.83 10.02 -2.91
CA GLY A 587 34.75 9.83 -1.78
C GLY A 587 35.55 8.53 -1.79
N LYS A 588 36.24 8.22 -2.89
CA LYS A 588 36.98 6.96 -3.10
C LYS A 588 38.00 6.62 -1.99
N ALA A 589 38.58 7.63 -1.34
CA ALA A 589 39.53 7.45 -0.23
C ALA A 589 38.91 6.75 1.01
N TYR A 590 37.57 6.73 1.11
CA TYR A 590 36.84 6.16 2.24
C TYR A 590 36.19 4.81 1.94
N VAL A 591 36.49 4.18 0.80
CA VAL A 591 36.01 2.82 0.48
C VAL A 591 36.33 1.80 1.59
N PRO A 592 37.54 1.76 2.18
CA PRO A 592 37.83 0.83 3.28
C PRO A 592 36.94 1.05 4.51
N LEU A 593 36.69 2.32 4.88
CA LEU A 593 35.81 2.67 5.99
C LEU A 593 34.36 2.25 5.72
N LEU A 594 33.86 2.45 4.50
CA LEU A 594 32.51 2.03 4.12
C LEU A 594 32.37 0.50 4.14
N ALA A 595 33.40 -0.23 3.70
CA ALA A 595 33.43 -1.69 3.78
C ALA A 595 33.47 -2.19 5.23
N GLU A 596 34.22 -1.54 6.12
CA GLU A 596 34.22 -1.85 7.56
C GLU A 596 32.84 -1.66 8.18
N ILE A 597 32.21 -0.51 7.92
CA ILE A 597 30.86 -0.18 8.41
C ILE A 597 29.83 -1.21 7.93
N LEU A 598 29.95 -1.68 6.68
CA LEU A 598 29.03 -2.67 6.12
C LEU A 598 29.01 -3.99 6.90
N PHE A 599 30.15 -4.45 7.41
CA PHE A 599 30.27 -5.77 8.05
C PHE A 599 30.35 -5.74 9.59
N ASP A 600 30.39 -4.56 10.21
CA ASP A 600 30.39 -4.41 11.66
C ASP A 600 28.95 -4.42 12.23
N ASP A 601 28.66 -5.42 13.05
CA ASP A 601 27.34 -5.71 13.64
C ASP A 601 26.91 -4.70 14.71
N LYS A 602 27.82 -3.81 15.15
CA LYS A 602 27.48 -2.66 15.98
C LYS A 602 26.78 -1.56 15.19
N ASN A 603 26.91 -1.53 13.87
CA ASN A 603 26.19 -0.57 13.03
C ASN A 603 24.76 -1.06 12.81
N VAL A 604 23.80 -0.14 12.92
CA VAL A 604 22.41 -0.49 12.58
C VAL A 604 22.26 -0.71 11.08
N LEU A 605 21.30 -1.55 10.71
CA LEU A 605 21.00 -1.95 9.33
C LEU A 605 20.90 -0.75 8.36
N GLU A 606 20.34 0.38 8.79
CA GLU A 606 20.21 1.61 8.00
C GLU A 606 21.57 2.16 7.55
N VAL A 607 22.57 2.11 8.43
CA VAL A 607 23.93 2.61 8.18
C VAL A 607 24.72 1.61 7.34
N GLN A 608 24.56 0.31 7.59
CA GLN A 608 25.13 -0.75 6.75
C GLN A 608 24.60 -0.65 5.31
N GLN A 609 23.28 -0.48 5.13
CA GLN A 609 22.68 -0.29 3.80
C GLN A 609 23.20 0.98 3.12
N ALA A 610 23.33 2.08 3.86
CA ALA A 610 23.87 3.32 3.34
C ALA A 610 25.32 3.16 2.84
N ALA A 611 26.14 2.40 3.57
CA ALA A 611 27.49 2.05 3.16
C ALA A 611 27.51 1.18 1.90
N LEU A 612 26.67 0.13 1.84
CA LEU A 612 26.54 -0.71 0.63
C LEU A 612 26.17 0.11 -0.61
N PHE A 613 25.20 1.03 -0.49
CA PHE A 613 24.80 1.85 -1.62
C PHE A 613 25.87 2.88 -1.99
N ALA A 614 26.65 3.39 -1.03
CA ALA A 614 27.78 4.27 -1.32
C ALA A 614 28.90 3.51 -2.05
N LEU A 615 29.15 2.26 -1.69
CA LEU A 615 30.09 1.38 -2.40
C LEU A 615 29.66 1.14 -3.85
N ASP A 616 28.36 0.90 -4.10
CA ASP A 616 27.84 0.84 -5.47
C ASP A 616 28.05 2.15 -6.23
N GLU A 617 27.76 3.30 -5.63
CA GLU A 617 27.97 4.58 -6.31
C GLU A 617 29.46 4.84 -6.64
N LEU A 618 30.40 4.42 -5.78
CA LEU A 618 31.84 4.60 -5.98
C LEU A 618 32.42 3.64 -7.03
N GLY A 619 31.95 2.40 -7.06
CA GLY A 619 32.29 1.40 -8.07
C GLY A 619 33.78 1.10 -8.27
N THR A 620 34.62 1.33 -7.26
CA THR A 620 36.05 0.95 -7.30
C THR A 620 36.19 -0.58 -7.22
N PRO A 621 37.34 -1.18 -7.64
CA PRO A 621 37.55 -2.63 -7.50
C PRO A 621 37.32 -3.14 -6.07
N GLN A 622 37.86 -2.44 -5.07
CA GLN A 622 37.65 -2.74 -3.65
C GLN A 622 36.18 -2.63 -3.22
N ALA A 623 35.42 -1.70 -3.81
CA ALA A 623 34.00 -1.58 -3.54
C ALA A 623 33.22 -2.75 -4.17
N VAL A 624 33.62 -3.22 -5.34
CA VAL A 624 33.05 -4.42 -5.98
C VAL A 624 33.34 -5.67 -5.15
N GLU A 625 34.57 -5.85 -4.67
CA GLU A 625 34.95 -6.97 -3.78
C GLU A 625 34.11 -6.97 -2.48
N ALA A 626 33.88 -5.80 -1.89
CA ALA A 626 33.02 -5.67 -0.71
C ALA A 626 31.56 -6.05 -1.02
N MET A 627 31.04 -5.71 -2.20
CA MET A 627 29.71 -6.11 -2.65
C MET A 627 29.62 -7.62 -2.93
N GLU A 628 30.63 -8.25 -3.54
CA GLU A 628 30.68 -9.70 -3.76
C GLU A 628 30.67 -10.47 -2.44
N ARG A 629 31.49 -10.03 -1.47
CA ARG A 629 31.45 -10.57 -0.11
C ARG A 629 30.07 -10.38 0.53
N ALA A 630 29.45 -9.23 0.33
CA ALA A 630 28.13 -8.95 0.90
C ALA A 630 27.06 -9.87 0.30
N GLU A 631 27.06 -10.08 -1.02
CA GLU A 631 26.12 -10.98 -1.70
C GLU A 631 26.20 -12.41 -1.15
N GLN A 632 27.41 -12.91 -0.89
CA GLN A 632 27.64 -14.29 -0.47
C GLN A 632 27.37 -14.52 1.02
N THR A 633 27.89 -13.64 1.89
CA THR A 633 28.02 -13.96 3.33
C THR A 633 27.33 -12.98 4.27
N HIS A 634 26.77 -11.86 3.80
CA HIS A 634 26.22 -10.85 4.71
C HIS A 634 25.08 -11.41 5.57
N PRO A 635 25.02 -11.18 6.89
CA PRO A 635 23.97 -11.80 7.74
C PRO A 635 22.56 -11.31 7.41
N PHE A 636 22.41 -10.06 6.97
CA PHE A 636 21.12 -9.53 6.49
C PHE A 636 20.83 -9.91 5.04
N HIS A 637 19.73 -10.64 4.81
CA HIS A 637 19.31 -11.09 3.49
C HIS A 637 19.00 -9.92 2.55
N SER A 638 18.34 -8.86 3.02
CA SER A 638 18.07 -7.66 2.21
C SER A 638 19.33 -7.00 1.62
N LEU A 639 20.45 -7.01 2.36
CA LEU A 639 21.73 -6.48 1.87
C LEU A 639 22.36 -7.40 0.82
N ARG A 640 22.21 -8.73 0.95
CA ARG A 640 22.58 -9.67 -0.13
C ARG A 640 21.81 -9.37 -1.41
N LEU A 641 20.49 -9.12 -1.29
CA LEU A 641 19.63 -8.82 -2.44
C LEU A 641 20.06 -7.54 -3.18
N PHE A 642 20.38 -6.47 -2.44
CA PHE A 642 20.89 -5.23 -3.05
C PHE A 642 22.27 -5.42 -3.68
N ALA A 643 23.20 -6.09 -2.98
CA ALA A 643 24.52 -6.39 -3.53
C ALA A 643 24.42 -7.19 -4.82
N ARG A 644 23.56 -8.22 -4.87
CA ARG A 644 23.26 -9.02 -6.07
C ARG A 644 22.78 -8.15 -7.22
N GLU A 645 21.83 -7.25 -6.99
CA GLU A 645 21.34 -6.33 -8.01
C GLU A 645 22.45 -5.40 -8.53
N PHE A 646 23.30 -4.88 -7.62
CA PHE A 646 24.38 -3.97 -7.98
C PHE A 646 25.43 -4.67 -8.85
N LEU A 647 25.81 -5.89 -8.48
CA LEU A 647 26.74 -6.73 -9.27
C LEU A 647 26.13 -7.16 -10.60
N TRP A 648 24.85 -7.53 -10.64
CA TRP A 648 24.14 -7.89 -11.87
C TRP A 648 24.07 -6.71 -12.86
N ARG A 649 23.71 -5.50 -12.40
CA ARG A 649 23.70 -4.29 -13.26
C ARG A 649 25.07 -3.95 -13.84
N ARG A 650 26.14 -4.35 -13.14
CA ARG A 650 27.54 -4.17 -13.56
C ARG A 650 28.04 -5.28 -14.49
N GLY A 651 27.23 -6.32 -14.73
CA GLY A 651 27.62 -7.47 -15.55
C GLY A 651 28.61 -8.41 -14.85
N VAL A 652 28.74 -8.34 -13.52
CA VAL A 652 29.62 -9.21 -12.73
C VAL A 652 28.97 -10.59 -12.50
N LEU A 653 27.65 -10.62 -12.29
CA LEU A 653 26.89 -11.88 -12.17
C LEU A 653 26.36 -12.33 -13.53
N ASP A 654 26.25 -13.65 -13.72
CA ASP A 654 25.70 -14.24 -14.94
C ASP A 654 24.25 -13.76 -15.18
N GLN A 655 23.99 -13.33 -16.41
CA GLN A 655 22.71 -12.81 -16.86
C GLN A 655 21.80 -13.90 -17.46
N ARG A 656 22.32 -15.12 -17.66
CA ARG A 656 21.55 -16.22 -18.23
C ARG A 656 20.84 -16.99 -17.13
N LEU A 657 19.54 -17.20 -17.34
CA LEU A 657 18.83 -18.25 -16.64
C LEU A 657 19.42 -19.60 -17.06
N PRO A 658 19.81 -20.48 -16.13
CA PRO A 658 20.19 -21.83 -16.49
C PRO A 658 19.04 -22.47 -17.28
N GLU A 659 19.37 -23.08 -18.42
CA GLU A 659 18.43 -23.87 -19.21
C GLU A 659 17.78 -24.91 -18.29
N PRO A 660 16.45 -25.14 -18.37
CA PRO A 660 15.83 -26.20 -17.59
C PRO A 660 16.59 -27.49 -17.89
N ALA A 661 17.12 -28.14 -16.86
CA ALA A 661 17.52 -29.53 -17.03
C ALA A 661 16.31 -30.27 -17.62
N ASP A 662 16.54 -30.96 -18.74
CA ASP A 662 15.55 -31.77 -19.43
C ASP A 662 14.81 -32.60 -18.37
N GLN A 663 13.48 -32.47 -18.27
CA GLN A 663 12.67 -33.15 -17.25
C GLN A 663 12.56 -34.67 -17.52
N GLY A 664 13.61 -35.28 -18.05
CA GLY A 664 13.82 -36.71 -18.18
C GLY A 664 14.40 -37.27 -16.89
N GLY A 665 13.53 -37.53 -15.92
CA GLY A 665 13.88 -38.33 -14.74
C GLY A 665 13.60 -37.62 -13.42
N ARG A 666 12.38 -37.73 -12.92
CA ARG A 666 12.12 -37.71 -11.47
C ARG A 666 12.75 -38.98 -10.87
N GLY A 667 14.07 -38.98 -10.78
CA GLY A 667 14.84 -39.96 -10.04
C GLY A 667 14.94 -39.50 -8.59
N VAL A 668 14.47 -40.33 -7.68
CA VAL A 668 14.76 -40.21 -6.24
C VAL A 668 16.28 -40.38 -6.09
N ALA A 669 17.01 -39.27 -5.98
CA ALA A 669 18.42 -39.29 -5.63
C ALA A 669 18.58 -38.67 -4.23
N ALA A 670 18.25 -39.47 -3.23
CA ALA A 670 18.61 -39.22 -1.84
C ALA A 670 19.91 -40.00 -1.55
N GLU A 671 21.05 -39.39 -1.82
CA GLU A 671 22.30 -39.73 -1.11
C GLU A 671 22.67 -38.55 -0.21
N ALA A 672 21.74 -38.18 0.67
CA ALA A 672 22.10 -37.53 1.92
C ALA A 672 22.41 -38.66 2.89
N ILE A 673 23.54 -38.53 3.59
CA ILE A 673 24.05 -39.47 4.60
C ILE A 673 22.93 -39.81 5.58
N ILE A 674 22.26 -40.95 5.34
CA ILE A 674 21.42 -41.60 6.33
C ILE A 674 22.43 -42.25 7.26
N GLU A 675 22.74 -41.63 8.40
CA GLU A 675 23.16 -42.39 9.56
C GLU A 675 21.99 -43.30 9.96
N THR A 676 21.91 -44.46 9.31
CA THR A 676 21.10 -45.60 9.75
C THR A 676 21.75 -46.10 11.03
N GLY A 677 21.34 -45.53 12.17
CA GLY A 677 22.10 -45.79 13.39
C GLY A 677 21.46 -45.48 14.73
N LYS A 678 20.17 -45.13 14.82
CA LYS A 678 19.42 -45.23 16.08
C LYS A 678 18.00 -45.70 15.80
N THR A 679 17.76 -46.98 16.04
CA THR A 679 16.42 -47.52 16.19
C THR A 679 15.73 -46.76 17.31
N GLY A 680 14.81 -45.85 16.97
CA GLY A 680 13.94 -45.22 17.95
C GLY A 680 13.25 -46.30 18.79
N ARG A 681 13.08 -46.04 20.08
CA ARG A 681 12.33 -46.94 20.97
C ARG A 681 10.97 -47.24 20.33
N PRO A 682 10.53 -48.51 20.26
CA PRO A 682 9.16 -48.80 19.87
C PRO A 682 8.23 -48.21 20.92
N GLY A 683 7.54 -47.12 20.57
CA GLY A 683 6.57 -46.47 21.44
C GLY A 683 5.51 -47.47 21.89
N LYS A 684 5.46 -47.74 23.19
CA LYS A 684 4.35 -48.46 23.82
C LYS A 684 3.12 -47.56 23.77
N SER A 685 2.21 -47.82 22.83
CA SER A 685 0.95 -47.09 22.61
C SER A 685 1.18 -45.62 22.21
N GLY A 686 0.41 -45.07 21.27
CA GLY A 686 0.53 -43.67 20.82
C GLY A 686 0.18 -42.61 21.87
N GLN A 687 0.32 -42.90 23.17
CA GLN A 687 0.21 -41.95 24.27
C GLN A 687 1.59 -41.32 24.55
N PRO A 688 1.66 -39.99 24.76
CA PRO A 688 2.91 -39.32 25.07
C PRO A 688 3.52 -39.81 26.39
N GLU A 689 4.83 -40.03 26.41
CA GLU A 689 5.58 -40.43 27.62
C GLU A 689 5.58 -39.29 28.67
N GLY A 690 5.54 -38.05 28.18
CA GLY A 690 5.42 -36.83 28.98
C GLY A 690 5.05 -35.65 28.09
N ILE A 691 4.96 -34.45 28.66
CA ILE A 691 4.84 -33.20 27.91
C ILE A 691 5.92 -32.23 28.37
N VAL A 692 6.55 -31.52 27.43
CA VAL A 692 7.36 -30.33 27.73
C VAL A 692 6.47 -29.10 27.61
N PHE A 693 6.61 -28.14 28.51
CA PHE A 693 5.79 -26.93 28.56
C PHE A 693 6.54 -25.76 29.21
N ILE A 694 5.93 -24.58 29.19
CA ILE A 694 6.50 -23.34 29.70
C ILE A 694 5.70 -22.86 30.91
N LYS A 695 6.40 -22.40 31.96
CA LYS A 695 5.79 -21.65 33.07
C LYS A 695 6.11 -20.16 32.98
N GLY A 696 5.08 -19.33 33.14
CA GLY A 696 5.17 -17.86 33.05
C GLY A 696 4.30 -17.11 34.07
N ASP A 697 4.11 -15.81 33.84
CA ASP A 697 3.31 -14.91 34.70
C ASP A 697 1.83 -14.85 34.27
N ASN A 698 0.90 -14.82 35.24
CA ASN A 698 -0.55 -14.67 35.09
C ASN A 698 -1.05 -13.23 34.81
N SER A 699 -0.19 -12.23 34.87
CA SER A 699 -0.58 -10.81 34.75
C SER A 699 -1.12 -10.34 33.39
N MET A 700 -1.19 -11.23 32.40
CA MET A 700 -1.65 -10.93 31.04
C MET A 700 -3.19 -11.06 30.89
N PRO A 701 -3.89 -10.07 30.29
CA PRO A 701 -5.35 -10.14 30.07
C PRO A 701 -5.79 -11.30 29.18
N ASN A 702 -6.92 -11.97 29.51
CA ASN A 702 -7.60 -12.96 28.65
C ASN A 702 -9.03 -12.54 28.25
N ASP A 703 -9.36 -11.26 28.35
CA ASP A 703 -10.70 -10.72 28.08
C ASP A 703 -11.05 -10.67 26.59
N PHE A 704 -10.17 -11.15 25.70
CA PHE A 704 -10.37 -11.38 24.27
C PHE A 704 -9.70 -12.69 23.84
N GLN A 705 -10.28 -13.37 22.83
CA GLN A 705 -9.79 -14.66 22.36
C GLN A 705 -8.47 -14.56 21.60
N ILE A 706 -8.19 -13.39 21.06
CA ILE A 706 -7.02 -13.19 20.20
C ILE A 706 -5.77 -13.28 21.05
N ASP A 707 -5.01 -14.31 20.76
CA ASP A 707 -3.80 -14.72 21.43
C ASP A 707 -2.76 -13.58 21.44
N ILE A 708 -2.62 -12.93 22.59
CA ILE A 708 -1.45 -12.12 22.96
C ILE A 708 -0.44 -12.97 23.75
N TRP A 709 -0.68 -14.26 23.96
CA TRP A 709 0.11 -15.13 24.83
C TRP A 709 1.48 -15.46 24.24
N ARG A 710 1.63 -15.49 22.91
CA ARG A 710 2.91 -15.72 22.22
C ARG A 710 3.64 -14.45 21.79
N GLN A 711 4.96 -14.52 21.81
CA GLN A 711 5.86 -13.46 21.33
C GLN A 711 5.79 -13.25 19.81
N THR A 712 5.43 -14.29 19.06
CA THR A 712 5.34 -14.28 17.59
C THR A 712 4.29 -13.28 17.07
N TYR A 713 3.47 -12.71 17.97
CA TYR A 713 2.46 -11.68 17.71
C TYR A 713 2.91 -10.31 18.19
N SER A 714 3.67 -9.64 17.34
CA SER A 714 3.81 -8.19 17.36
C SER A 714 2.57 -7.50 16.74
N THR A 715 1.37 -8.06 16.95
CA THR A 715 0.16 -7.55 16.32
C THR A 715 -0.39 -6.38 17.10
N THR A 716 -0.17 -5.21 16.48
CA THR A 716 -1.01 -4.01 16.48
C THR A 716 -0.53 -2.84 17.34
N ASP A 717 -1.18 -1.67 17.19
CA ASP A 717 -0.66 -0.34 17.59
C ASP A 717 -0.14 -0.23 19.04
N SER A 718 -0.51 -1.17 19.91
CA SER A 718 -0.13 -1.27 21.32
C SER A 718 1.29 -1.80 21.59
N GLY A 719 2.00 -2.38 20.61
CA GLY A 719 3.28 -3.07 20.86
C GLY A 719 3.09 -4.46 21.50
N PRO A 720 4.17 -5.25 21.68
CA PRO A 720 4.06 -6.62 22.18
C PRO A 720 3.76 -6.62 23.68
N ALA A 721 2.56 -7.07 24.05
CA ALA A 721 2.33 -7.69 25.35
C ALA A 721 2.30 -9.20 25.07
N TYR A 722 3.28 -9.96 25.56
CA TYR A 722 3.23 -11.42 25.54
C TYR A 722 3.56 -12.04 26.88
N ARG A 723 3.14 -13.30 27.04
CA ARG A 723 3.28 -14.02 28.29
C ARG A 723 4.71 -14.53 28.39
N MET A 724 5.46 -13.96 29.34
CA MET A 724 6.87 -14.25 29.52
C MET A 724 7.07 -15.62 30.16
N GLY A 725 7.69 -16.56 29.44
CA GLY A 725 8.14 -17.84 30.01
C GLY A 725 9.46 -17.67 30.76
N GLN A 726 9.59 -18.36 31.89
CA GLN A 726 10.81 -18.32 32.71
C GLN A 726 11.78 -19.45 32.34
N ASN A 727 11.28 -20.68 32.29
CA ASN A 727 12.04 -21.89 31.99
C ASN A 727 11.13 -22.95 31.35
N LEU A 728 11.74 -23.97 30.74
CA LEU A 728 11.06 -25.19 30.29
C LEU A 728 10.85 -26.14 31.47
N PHE A 729 9.73 -26.87 31.44
CA PHE A 729 9.36 -27.89 32.41
C PHE A 729 8.85 -29.13 31.68
N VAL A 730 9.00 -30.28 32.32
CA VAL A 730 8.47 -31.57 31.85
C VAL A 730 7.47 -32.07 32.87
N LEU A 731 6.28 -32.49 32.40
CA LEU A 731 5.31 -33.26 33.18
C LEU A 731 5.35 -34.71 32.70
N SER A 732 5.69 -35.65 33.60
CA SER A 732 5.79 -37.08 33.28
C SER A 732 5.22 -37.97 34.39
N PRO A 733 4.34 -38.93 34.09
CA PRO A 733 3.64 -39.12 32.81
C PRO A 733 2.70 -37.94 32.46
N ALA A 734 2.27 -37.84 31.20
CA ALA A 734 1.39 -36.76 30.71
C ALA A 734 -0.06 -36.86 31.23
N ARG A 735 -0.24 -36.75 32.54
CA ARG A 735 -1.51 -36.91 33.28
C ARG A 735 -1.54 -35.99 34.50
N SER A 736 -2.73 -35.83 35.08
CA SER A 736 -2.95 -34.96 36.26
C SER A 736 -2.20 -35.39 37.52
N ASP A 737 -1.74 -36.63 37.59
CA ASP A 737 -0.93 -37.21 38.66
C ASP A 737 0.57 -37.30 38.33
N GLY A 738 1.01 -36.74 37.19
CA GLY A 738 2.41 -36.72 36.78
C GLY A 738 3.30 -35.79 37.61
N GLU A 739 4.61 -36.04 37.60
CA GLU A 739 5.61 -35.21 38.26
C GLU A 739 6.09 -34.10 37.33
N VAL A 740 6.20 -32.87 37.86
CA VAL A 740 6.74 -31.71 37.14
C VAL A 740 8.20 -31.48 37.52
N VAL A 741 9.09 -31.54 36.52
CA VAL A 741 10.52 -31.30 36.66
C VAL A 741 10.93 -30.10 35.82
N GLN A 742 11.73 -29.21 36.39
CA GLN A 742 12.30 -28.07 35.65
C GLN A 742 13.43 -28.55 34.73
N LEU A 743 13.34 -28.23 33.44
CA LEU A 743 14.26 -28.70 32.38
C LEU A 743 15.40 -27.71 32.10
N THR A 744 15.12 -26.40 32.13
CA THR A 744 16.15 -25.35 31.96
C THR A 744 16.30 -24.55 33.26
N HIS A 745 17.48 -23.96 33.49
CA HIS A 745 17.80 -23.23 34.72
C HIS A 745 18.32 -21.82 34.46
N PHE A 746 17.65 -21.06 33.60
CA PHE A 746 17.99 -19.65 33.36
C PHE A 746 17.62 -18.81 34.59
N GLU A 747 18.57 -17.98 35.05
CA GLU A 747 18.39 -17.07 36.20
C GLU A 747 17.73 -15.74 35.79
N SER A 748 17.85 -15.37 34.51
CA SER A 748 17.28 -14.16 33.93
C SER A 748 16.99 -14.37 32.45
N GLY A 749 16.15 -13.52 31.87
CA GLY A 749 15.71 -13.67 30.49
C GLY A 749 14.35 -14.35 30.38
N TYR A 750 14.03 -14.78 29.16
CA TYR A 750 12.72 -15.36 28.82
C TYR A 750 12.86 -16.55 27.86
N VAL A 751 12.00 -17.55 28.03
CA VAL A 751 11.91 -18.76 27.20
C VAL A 751 10.56 -18.80 26.46
N ALA A 752 10.56 -19.23 25.19
CA ALA A 752 9.36 -19.33 24.34
C ALA A 752 9.53 -20.39 23.22
N ASP A 753 8.43 -20.76 22.57
CA ASP A 753 8.37 -21.51 21.31
C ASP A 753 9.15 -22.85 21.33
N CYS A 754 8.83 -23.73 22.27
CA CYS A 754 9.46 -25.06 22.32
C CYS A 754 8.84 -26.03 21.28
N GLU A 755 9.66 -26.89 20.70
CA GLU A 755 9.27 -27.98 19.80
C GLU A 755 10.13 -29.22 20.07
N VAL A 756 9.50 -30.40 20.11
CA VAL A 756 10.16 -31.69 20.37
C VAL A 756 10.63 -32.31 19.06
N SER A 757 11.81 -32.91 19.03
CA SER A 757 12.35 -33.63 17.88
C SER A 757 11.47 -34.79 17.42
N TRP A 758 11.67 -35.25 16.19
CA TRP A 758 10.88 -36.35 15.62
C TRP A 758 11.06 -37.68 16.38
N ASP A 759 12.22 -37.90 16.98
CA ASP A 759 12.50 -39.07 17.81
C ASP A 759 12.01 -38.93 19.27
N GLY A 760 11.70 -37.71 19.72
CA GLY A 760 11.25 -37.43 21.08
C GLY A 760 12.37 -37.16 22.09
N ASP A 761 13.64 -37.12 21.67
CA ASP A 761 14.79 -37.07 22.58
C ASP A 761 15.31 -35.65 22.87
N THR A 762 15.02 -34.67 22.02
CA THR A 762 15.52 -33.29 22.17
C THR A 762 14.41 -32.25 21.99
N VAL A 763 14.65 -31.06 22.55
CA VAL A 763 13.76 -29.91 22.50
C VAL A 763 14.55 -28.73 21.93
N VAL A 764 14.02 -28.13 20.86
CA VAL A 764 14.49 -26.83 20.36
C VAL A 764 13.56 -25.74 20.90
N PHE A 765 14.10 -24.58 21.26
CA PHE A 765 13.34 -23.48 21.83
C PHE A 765 14.01 -22.12 21.60
N SER A 766 13.28 -21.04 21.89
CA SER A 766 13.79 -19.67 21.82
C SER A 766 14.09 -19.15 23.22
N HIS A 767 15.24 -18.47 23.38
CA HIS A 767 15.59 -17.80 24.64
C HIS A 767 16.16 -16.40 24.37
N ARG A 768 15.69 -15.43 25.15
CA ARG A 768 16.22 -14.05 25.20
C ARG A 768 16.91 -13.82 26.53
N GLY A 769 18.10 -13.24 26.46
CA GLY A 769 18.86 -12.88 27.66
C GLY A 769 18.30 -11.68 28.44
N GLY A 770 19.06 -11.26 29.45
CA GLY A 770 18.78 -10.05 30.24
C GLY A 770 19.07 -8.75 29.49
N ALA A 771 19.26 -7.64 30.23
CA ALA A 771 19.47 -6.31 29.66
C ALA A 771 20.70 -6.22 28.73
N ASP A 772 21.73 -7.03 29.00
CA ASP A 772 22.98 -7.03 28.23
C ASP A 772 22.88 -7.82 26.91
N ASN A 773 21.87 -8.69 26.75
CA ASN A 773 21.57 -9.39 25.51
C ASN A 773 20.06 -9.42 25.24
N PRO A 774 19.50 -8.35 24.64
CA PRO A 774 18.07 -8.23 24.41
C PRO A 774 17.57 -9.02 23.18
N TRP A 775 18.43 -9.85 22.58
CA TRP A 775 18.14 -10.60 21.35
C TRP A 775 17.60 -11.99 21.64
N TRP A 776 16.77 -12.50 20.72
CA TRP A 776 16.20 -13.85 20.81
C TRP A 776 17.08 -14.81 20.02
N HIS A 777 17.43 -15.93 20.62
CA HIS A 777 18.26 -16.95 20.01
C HIS A 777 17.61 -18.32 20.11
N VAL A 778 17.93 -19.19 19.15
CA VAL A 778 17.56 -20.60 19.14
C VAL A 778 18.53 -21.38 20.02
N TRP A 779 17.97 -22.25 20.87
CA TRP A 779 18.67 -23.15 21.77
C TRP A 779 18.13 -24.57 21.62
N GLU A 780 18.92 -25.55 22.04
CA GLU A 780 18.54 -26.96 22.07
C GLU A 780 18.96 -27.58 23.40
N ILE A 781 18.17 -28.53 23.90
CA ILE A 781 18.46 -29.33 25.10
C ILE A 781 17.87 -30.74 24.95
N GLY A 782 18.44 -31.75 25.60
CA GLY A 782 17.83 -33.07 25.74
C GLY A 782 16.58 -33.02 26.63
N VAL A 783 15.59 -33.89 26.37
CA VAL A 783 14.41 -34.03 27.24
C VAL A 783 14.77 -34.52 28.65
N ASP A 784 15.99 -35.05 28.83
CA ASP A 784 16.58 -35.45 30.10
C ASP A 784 17.24 -34.28 30.87
N GLY A 785 17.26 -33.08 30.29
CA GLY A 785 17.89 -31.88 30.86
C GLY A 785 19.37 -31.71 30.56
N THR A 786 19.98 -32.59 29.76
CA THR A 786 21.40 -32.53 29.42
C THR A 786 21.63 -31.83 28.07
N GLY A 787 22.89 -31.43 27.78
CA GLY A 787 23.27 -30.97 26.44
C GLY A 787 22.75 -29.60 26.01
N LEU A 788 22.41 -28.71 26.95
CA LEU A 788 21.96 -27.35 26.66
C LEU A 788 22.99 -26.60 25.80
N ARG A 789 22.60 -26.15 24.59
CA ARG A 789 23.46 -25.40 23.66
C ARG A 789 22.71 -24.26 22.96
N GLN A 790 23.42 -23.16 22.73
CA GLN A 790 22.95 -22.03 21.91
C GLN A 790 23.36 -22.24 20.45
N LEU A 791 22.42 -22.11 19.51
CA LEU A 791 22.63 -22.37 18.08
C LEU A 791 22.81 -21.10 17.25
N THR A 792 22.26 -19.97 17.69
CA THR A 792 22.31 -18.70 16.94
C THR A 792 22.85 -17.55 17.80
N SER A 793 23.46 -16.54 17.18
CA SER A 793 24.04 -15.37 17.88
C SER A 793 23.97 -14.07 17.05
N GLY A 794 24.24 -12.93 17.67
CA GLY A 794 24.29 -11.61 17.02
C GLY A 794 23.04 -10.75 17.23
N PRO A 795 22.96 -9.54 16.66
CA PRO A 795 21.88 -8.59 16.93
C PRO A 795 20.59 -8.89 16.13
N TYR A 796 20.06 -10.12 16.28
CA TYR A 796 18.90 -10.62 15.53
C TYR A 796 17.91 -11.31 16.45
N HIS A 797 16.63 -11.26 16.09
CA HIS A 797 15.60 -12.05 16.74
C HIS A 797 15.37 -13.32 15.94
N ASP A 798 15.81 -14.45 16.48
CA ASP A 798 15.62 -15.79 15.94
C ASP A 798 14.61 -16.53 16.87
N VAL A 799 13.40 -16.83 16.36
CA VAL A 799 12.25 -17.31 17.15
C VAL A 799 11.46 -18.41 16.43
N GLY A 800 10.56 -19.11 17.14
CA GLY A 800 9.69 -20.13 16.56
C GLY A 800 10.41 -21.30 15.88
N PRO A 801 11.45 -21.92 16.49
CA PRO A 801 12.19 -22.99 15.85
C PRO A 801 11.38 -24.30 15.79
N VAL A 802 11.54 -25.02 14.68
CA VAL A 802 10.98 -26.36 14.46
C VAL A 802 11.97 -27.25 13.71
N TYR A 803 11.91 -28.56 13.97
CA TYR A 803 12.73 -29.53 13.25
C TYR A 803 12.17 -29.81 11.85
N MET A 804 13.03 -29.76 10.85
CA MET A 804 12.72 -30.17 9.49
C MET A 804 12.75 -31.70 9.36
N PRO A 805 12.00 -32.29 8.41
CA PRO A 805 11.99 -33.75 8.20
C PRO A 805 13.38 -34.34 7.86
N ASP A 806 14.27 -33.54 7.26
CA ASP A 806 15.64 -33.92 6.90
C ASP A 806 16.67 -33.70 8.02
N GLY A 807 16.25 -33.22 9.19
CA GLY A 807 17.11 -32.98 10.36
C GLY A 807 17.70 -31.57 10.47
N ARG A 808 17.44 -30.68 9.51
CA ARG A 808 17.73 -29.24 9.66
C ARG A 808 16.76 -28.58 10.64
N ILE A 809 17.01 -27.32 10.97
CA ILE A 809 16.15 -26.50 11.83
C ILE A 809 15.63 -25.30 11.05
N LEU A 810 14.31 -25.12 11.08
CA LEU A 810 13.59 -23.98 10.50
C LEU A 810 13.13 -23.05 11.62
N PHE A 811 13.26 -21.74 11.43
CA PHE A 811 12.82 -20.73 12.40
C PHE A 811 12.47 -19.41 11.69
N SER A 812 11.87 -18.49 12.43
CA SER A 812 11.55 -17.14 11.95
C SER A 812 12.63 -16.16 12.41
N SER A 813 13.19 -15.36 11.50
CA SER A 813 14.34 -14.51 11.81
C SER A 813 14.22 -13.08 11.31
N SER A 814 14.68 -12.13 12.12
CA SER A 814 14.89 -10.73 11.69
C SER A 814 16.14 -10.53 10.81
N ARG A 815 16.93 -11.59 10.54
CA ARG A 815 18.00 -11.61 9.54
C ARG A 815 17.51 -11.37 8.12
N LEU A 816 16.20 -11.41 7.90
CA LEU A 816 15.58 -10.87 6.69
C LEU A 816 16.07 -9.44 6.40
N GLY A 817 16.36 -8.66 7.44
CA GLY A 817 16.97 -7.33 7.31
C GLY A 817 15.98 -6.30 6.78
N MET A 818 14.74 -6.35 7.26
CA MET A 818 13.64 -5.51 6.80
C MET A 818 12.82 -5.01 7.98
N ARG A 819 12.11 -3.91 7.76
CA ARG A 819 11.17 -3.30 8.68
C ARG A 819 9.81 -3.19 8.03
N ASP A 820 8.76 -3.33 8.83
CA ASP A 820 7.40 -3.34 8.34
C ASP A 820 6.90 -1.95 7.88
N GLU A 821 5.91 -1.94 6.99
CA GLU A 821 5.38 -0.71 6.37
C GLU A 821 4.50 0.12 7.32
N TYR A 822 4.16 -0.41 8.50
CA TYR A 822 3.17 0.17 9.40
C TYR A 822 3.80 0.93 10.57
N HIS A 823 4.71 0.33 11.34
CA HIS A 823 5.42 0.98 12.46
C HIS A 823 6.94 0.77 12.42
N GLY A 824 7.45 -0.02 11.48
CA GLY A 824 8.88 -0.22 11.30
C GLY A 824 9.47 -1.15 12.33
N TYR A 825 8.64 -2.02 12.87
CA TYR A 825 9.10 -3.18 13.59
C TYR A 825 9.91 -4.07 12.66
N TYR A 826 10.80 -4.88 13.22
CA TYR A 826 11.51 -5.87 12.44
C TYR A 826 10.50 -6.82 11.76
N ALA A 827 10.71 -7.01 10.47
CA ALA A 827 10.09 -8.07 9.71
C ALA A 827 10.83 -9.37 9.98
N THR A 828 10.11 -10.49 9.96
CA THR A 828 10.69 -11.83 10.11
C THR A 828 10.43 -12.65 8.85
N GLY A 829 11.43 -13.43 8.45
CA GLY A 829 11.34 -14.38 7.34
C GLY A 829 11.73 -15.78 7.80
N LEU A 830 11.17 -16.79 7.12
CA LEU A 830 11.54 -18.19 7.33
C LEU A 830 13.02 -18.39 6.99
N THR A 831 13.76 -18.98 7.92
CA THR A 831 15.21 -19.15 7.90
C THR A 831 15.55 -20.58 8.29
N VAL A 832 16.46 -21.19 7.53
CA VAL A 832 16.91 -22.56 7.74
C VAL A 832 18.36 -22.53 8.19
N MET A 833 18.73 -23.50 9.04
CA MET A 833 20.10 -23.80 9.41
C MET A 833 20.32 -25.30 9.55
N ASN A 834 21.58 -25.71 9.49
CA ASN A 834 21.99 -27.07 9.86
C ASN A 834 21.79 -27.30 11.37
N SER A 835 21.73 -28.57 11.78
CA SER A 835 21.56 -28.95 13.20
C SER A 835 22.72 -28.52 14.09
N ASP A 836 23.88 -28.16 13.53
CA ASP A 836 25.04 -27.62 14.23
C ASP A 836 25.00 -26.07 14.39
N GLY A 837 23.99 -25.41 13.82
CA GLY A 837 23.89 -23.94 13.78
C GLY A 837 24.58 -23.30 12.57
N GLY A 838 25.19 -24.08 11.67
CA GLY A 838 25.81 -23.62 10.44
C GLY A 838 24.82 -23.36 9.29
N ASP A 839 25.31 -22.77 8.20
CA ASP A 839 24.55 -22.49 6.96
C ASP A 839 23.21 -21.75 7.18
N VAL A 840 23.20 -20.73 8.03
CA VAL A 840 21.99 -19.93 8.30
C VAL A 840 21.60 -19.08 7.07
N HIS A 841 20.42 -19.30 6.51
CA HIS A 841 19.91 -18.53 5.36
C HIS A 841 18.38 -18.44 5.29
N CYS A 842 17.86 -17.30 4.80
CA CYS A 842 16.43 -17.10 4.57
C CYS A 842 15.99 -17.82 3.28
N ILE A 843 14.78 -18.41 3.32
CA ILE A 843 14.16 -19.11 2.18
C ILE A 843 13.02 -18.33 1.52
N GLY A 844 12.69 -17.12 2.02
CA GLY A 844 11.64 -16.31 1.44
C GLY A 844 11.69 -14.86 1.89
N VAL A 845 10.86 -14.01 1.27
CA VAL A 845 10.81 -12.57 1.55
C VAL A 845 9.39 -12.10 1.82
N ASN A 846 9.23 -11.22 2.82
CA ASN A 846 7.98 -10.54 3.16
C ASN A 846 8.26 -9.18 3.84
N LEU A 847 7.36 -8.20 3.72
CA LEU A 847 7.41 -6.92 4.47
C LEU A 847 6.66 -6.98 5.81
N GLY A 848 6.01 -8.10 6.12
CA GLY A 848 5.42 -8.38 7.42
C GLY A 848 6.25 -9.38 8.22
N ARG A 849 5.62 -10.48 8.62
CA ARG A 849 6.21 -11.50 9.49
C ARG A 849 5.72 -12.86 9.07
N ASP A 850 6.64 -13.73 8.72
CA ASP A 850 6.37 -15.13 8.46
C ASP A 850 6.79 -15.89 9.72
N ASN A 851 5.79 -16.37 10.46
CA ASN A 851 5.93 -16.81 11.84
C ASN A 851 5.20 -18.13 12.11
N GLU A 852 5.58 -18.79 13.21
CA GLU A 852 4.94 -20.01 13.71
C GLU A 852 4.91 -21.13 12.66
N PRO A 853 6.07 -21.50 12.07
CA PRO A 853 6.12 -22.56 11.07
C PRO A 853 5.76 -23.92 11.66
N ALA A 854 5.11 -24.76 10.86
CA ALA A 854 4.87 -26.18 11.11
C ALA A 854 4.92 -26.96 9.78
N PHE A 855 5.02 -28.29 9.82
CA PHE A 855 5.12 -29.13 8.61
C PHE A 855 3.82 -29.88 8.30
N LEU A 856 3.26 -29.65 7.11
CA LEU A 856 2.20 -30.48 6.56
C LEU A 856 2.74 -31.88 6.23
N ASN A 857 1.85 -32.88 6.20
CA ASN A 857 2.26 -34.27 5.89
C ASN A 857 2.86 -34.44 4.49
N ASP A 858 2.56 -33.53 3.56
CA ASP A 858 3.12 -33.51 2.21
C ASP A 858 4.49 -32.80 2.13
N GLY A 859 5.11 -32.52 3.26
CA GLY A 859 6.45 -31.92 3.36
C GLY A 859 6.49 -30.40 3.18
N ARG A 860 5.36 -29.75 2.89
CA ARG A 860 5.29 -28.28 2.83
C ARG A 860 5.31 -27.68 4.23
N ILE A 861 5.89 -26.50 4.35
CA ILE A 861 5.84 -25.67 5.56
C ILE A 861 4.52 -24.89 5.53
N VAL A 862 3.73 -24.93 6.60
CA VAL A 862 2.58 -24.04 6.86
C VAL A 862 2.95 -23.02 7.93
N PHE A 863 2.52 -21.77 7.78
CA PHE A 863 2.87 -20.70 8.71
C PHE A 863 1.84 -19.55 8.67
N GLY A 864 1.87 -18.72 9.72
CA GLY A 864 1.12 -17.48 9.77
C GLY A 864 1.92 -16.36 9.09
N ARG A 865 1.33 -15.70 8.08
CA ARG A 865 1.91 -14.54 7.42
C ARG A 865 1.16 -13.27 7.80
N LEU A 866 1.86 -12.31 8.39
CA LEU A 866 1.39 -10.94 8.52
C LEU A 866 1.49 -10.21 7.18
N GLU A 867 0.34 -9.72 6.70
CA GLU A 867 0.18 -8.90 5.51
C GLU A 867 -0.23 -7.46 5.89
N LEU A 868 0.48 -6.49 5.34
CA LEU A 868 0.30 -5.05 5.62
C LEU A 868 -0.04 -4.22 4.37
N PHE A 869 -0.17 -4.93 3.23
CA PHE A 869 -0.15 -4.45 1.86
C PHE A 869 -0.83 -3.10 1.60
N TYR A 870 -0.08 -2.12 1.04
CA TYR A 870 -0.55 -0.88 0.40
C TYR A 870 -1.77 -0.23 1.08
N SER A 871 -1.62 0.09 2.36
CA SER A 871 -2.61 0.79 3.19
C SER A 871 -3.85 0.02 3.62
N ARG A 872 -3.77 -1.32 3.71
CA ARG A 872 -4.70 -2.00 4.61
C ARG A 872 -4.64 -1.30 5.96
N LEU A 873 -5.78 -0.79 6.39
CA LEU A 873 -5.92 0.18 7.48
C LEU A 873 -5.65 -0.42 8.87
N LYS A 874 -5.06 -1.62 8.90
CA LYS A 874 -4.39 -2.34 10.01
C LYS A 874 -3.90 -3.72 9.51
N THR A 875 -3.15 -4.42 10.37
CA THR A 875 -2.52 -5.74 10.21
C THR A 875 -3.53 -6.89 9.97
N GLU A 876 -3.30 -7.74 8.96
CA GLU A 876 -4.03 -9.01 8.75
C GLU A 876 -3.06 -10.21 8.77
N ILE A 877 -3.45 -11.31 9.41
CA ILE A 877 -2.66 -12.55 9.39
C ILE A 877 -3.39 -13.63 8.59
N VAL A 878 -2.72 -14.18 7.59
CA VAL A 878 -3.23 -15.23 6.70
C VAL A 878 -2.44 -16.52 6.89
N LEU A 879 -3.01 -17.66 6.46
CA LEU A 879 -2.28 -18.93 6.43
C LEU A 879 -1.69 -19.16 5.05
N GLU A 880 -0.39 -19.45 5.03
CA GLU A 880 0.36 -19.75 3.83
C GLU A 880 1.05 -21.11 3.93
N ALA A 881 1.38 -21.67 2.77
CA ALA A 881 2.29 -22.79 2.66
C ALA A 881 3.38 -22.55 1.63
N VAL A 882 4.55 -23.16 1.84
CA VAL A 882 5.72 -23.05 0.97
C VAL A 882 6.53 -24.35 0.98
N PHE A 883 7.33 -24.60 -0.05
CA PHE A 883 8.29 -25.71 -0.03
C PHE A 883 9.49 -25.36 0.88
N PRO A 884 10.24 -26.37 1.37
CA PRO A 884 11.43 -26.16 2.19
C PRO A 884 12.50 -25.21 1.61
N ASP A 885 12.58 -25.09 0.28
CA ASP A 885 13.50 -24.20 -0.44
C ASP A 885 12.94 -22.80 -0.73
N GLY A 886 11.71 -22.52 -0.28
CA GLY A 886 11.02 -21.26 -0.53
C GLY A 886 10.19 -21.19 -1.81
N THR A 887 10.25 -22.21 -2.66
CA THR A 887 9.47 -22.23 -3.91
C THR A 887 8.00 -22.54 -3.66
N LYS A 888 7.15 -22.32 -4.66
CA LYS A 888 5.73 -22.71 -4.63
C LYS A 888 4.93 -22.14 -3.45
N ASN A 889 5.34 -20.98 -2.94
CA ASN A 889 4.60 -20.26 -1.92
C ASN A 889 3.14 -20.03 -2.36
N VAL A 890 2.17 -20.26 -1.47
CA VAL A 890 0.74 -20.14 -1.76
C VAL A 890 -0.06 -19.79 -0.51
N THR A 891 -1.04 -18.90 -0.64
CA THR A 891 -2.02 -18.65 0.42
C THR A 891 -3.03 -19.80 0.48
N LEU A 892 -3.14 -20.44 1.65
CA LEU A 892 -4.08 -21.54 1.89
C LEU A 892 -5.47 -21.04 2.32
N TYR A 893 -5.53 -20.02 3.18
CA TYR A 893 -6.79 -19.52 3.75
C TYR A 893 -6.67 -18.08 4.24
N GLY A 894 -7.73 -17.27 4.09
CA GLY A 894 -7.84 -15.95 4.73
C GLY A 894 -8.54 -14.88 3.89
N PRO A 895 -7.90 -14.29 2.86
CA PRO A 895 -8.37 -13.08 2.18
C PRO A 895 -9.81 -13.12 1.67
N GLU A 896 -10.29 -14.27 1.20
CA GLU A 896 -11.64 -14.43 0.67
C GLU A 896 -12.72 -14.55 1.76
N LYS A 897 -12.32 -14.82 3.01
CA LYS A 897 -13.22 -15.06 4.15
C LYS A 897 -13.38 -13.85 5.06
N ARG A 898 -12.92 -12.67 4.64
CA ARG A 898 -12.98 -11.44 5.44
C ARG A 898 -14.40 -11.11 5.94
N ALA A 899 -15.41 -11.24 5.09
CA ALA A 899 -16.78 -10.93 5.50
C ALA A 899 -17.24 -11.78 6.70
N LEU A 900 -16.92 -13.08 6.69
CA LEU A 900 -17.18 -13.99 7.81
C LEU A 900 -16.47 -13.54 9.08
N TRP A 901 -15.15 -13.35 9.03
CA TRP A 901 -14.37 -13.03 10.23
C TRP A 901 -14.73 -11.65 10.81
N ARG A 902 -15.17 -10.72 9.97
CA ARG A 902 -15.70 -9.43 10.42
C ARG A 902 -16.98 -9.61 11.21
N GLN A 903 -17.87 -10.50 10.77
CA GLN A 903 -19.10 -10.82 11.47
C GLN A 903 -18.80 -11.51 12.81
N VAL A 904 -17.93 -12.52 12.82
CA VAL A 904 -17.47 -13.22 14.03
C VAL A 904 -16.95 -12.24 15.08
N THR A 905 -16.11 -11.29 14.68
CA THR A 905 -15.55 -10.26 15.58
C THR A 905 -16.64 -9.38 16.19
N VAL A 906 -17.67 -9.02 15.41
CA VAL A 906 -18.80 -8.22 15.89
C VAL A 906 -19.60 -9.02 16.93
N ASP A 907 -19.84 -10.31 16.65
CA ASP A 907 -20.65 -11.20 17.47
C ASP A 907 -19.97 -11.58 18.80
N SER A 908 -18.63 -11.66 18.83
CA SER A 908 -17.84 -11.95 20.04
C SER A 908 -17.78 -10.79 21.03
N ARG A 909 -18.32 -9.61 20.69
CA ARG A 909 -18.32 -8.38 21.52
C ARG A 909 -16.93 -7.90 21.92
N GLU A 910 -15.88 -8.31 21.22
CA GLU A 910 -14.50 -7.85 21.41
C GLU A 910 -14.29 -6.39 20.92
N ASN A 911 -15.38 -5.66 20.66
CA ASN A 911 -15.45 -4.34 20.06
C ASN A 911 -14.92 -3.20 20.97
N TRP A 912 -14.70 -3.46 22.27
CA TRP A 912 -14.51 -2.44 23.31
C TRP A 912 -13.06 -2.03 23.57
N TRP A 913 -12.07 -2.83 23.18
CA TRP A 913 -10.71 -2.31 23.07
C TRP A 913 -10.71 -1.28 21.94
N GLY A 914 -10.26 -0.05 22.24
CA GLY A 914 -10.40 1.18 21.43
C GLY A 914 -9.80 1.17 20.01
N GLU A 915 -9.51 -0.02 19.48
CA GLU A 915 -8.92 -0.33 18.20
C GLU A 915 -9.54 -1.56 17.50
N VAL A 916 -10.56 -2.21 18.08
CA VAL A 916 -11.17 -3.49 17.63
C VAL A 916 -12.58 -3.32 17.02
N ALA A 917 -13.28 -2.21 17.30
CA ALA A 917 -14.54 -1.87 16.62
C ALA A 917 -14.34 -1.77 15.08
N PRO A 918 -15.38 -2.00 14.23
CA PRO A 918 -15.46 -2.76 12.96
C PRO A 918 -14.50 -2.37 11.80
N ARG A 919 -13.27 -1.99 12.12
CA ARG A 919 -12.32 -1.23 11.30
C ARG A 919 -10.96 -1.96 11.29
N HIS A 920 -10.85 -2.98 10.44
CA HIS A 920 -9.61 -3.42 9.77
C HIS A 920 -8.63 -4.37 10.47
N ARG A 921 -9.09 -5.25 11.37
CA ARG A 921 -8.30 -6.40 11.87
C ARG A 921 -9.08 -7.70 11.74
N VAL A 922 -9.49 -7.99 10.50
CA VAL A 922 -10.47 -9.02 10.19
C VAL A 922 -9.87 -10.42 10.25
N LEU A 923 -8.64 -10.61 9.79
CA LEU A 923 -7.99 -11.93 9.76
C LEU A 923 -6.90 -12.00 10.84
N ARG A 924 -7.01 -13.00 11.73
CA ARG A 924 -6.07 -13.30 12.81
C ARG A 924 -5.96 -14.82 12.93
N LEU A 925 -5.16 -15.43 12.03
CA LEU A 925 -5.02 -16.87 11.88
C LEU A 925 -3.59 -17.25 12.24
N THR A 926 -3.41 -18.03 13.29
CA THR A 926 -2.09 -18.19 13.91
C THR A 926 -1.98 -19.50 14.69
N GLN A 927 -0.77 -19.84 15.13
CA GLN A 927 -0.40 -21.16 15.66
C GLN A 927 -0.92 -22.30 14.78
N PRO A 928 -0.67 -22.27 13.45
CA PRO A 928 -1.15 -23.33 12.58
C PRO A 928 -0.51 -24.66 13.00
N GLN A 929 -1.33 -25.68 13.20
CA GLN A 929 -0.88 -27.05 13.43
C GLN A 929 -1.63 -28.00 12.49
N PRO A 930 -0.91 -28.83 11.71
CA PRO A 930 -1.54 -29.73 10.76
C PRO A 930 -2.14 -30.96 11.42
N PHE A 931 -3.27 -31.41 10.87
CA PHE A 931 -3.81 -32.75 11.10
C PHE A 931 -3.26 -33.76 10.10
N GLY A 932 -3.38 -35.05 10.43
CA GLY A 932 -3.12 -36.18 9.54
C GLY A 932 -3.85 -36.15 8.19
N ASN A 933 -4.99 -35.45 8.11
CA ASN A 933 -5.93 -35.49 6.99
C ASN A 933 -5.88 -34.26 6.05
N GLY A 934 -4.85 -33.42 6.17
CA GLY A 934 -4.69 -32.21 5.34
C GLY A 934 -5.49 -30.99 5.82
N GLN A 935 -6.16 -31.08 6.97
CA GLN A 935 -6.73 -29.93 7.67
C GLN A 935 -5.69 -29.28 8.60
N ILE A 936 -5.95 -28.04 9.00
CA ILE A 936 -5.07 -27.28 9.90
C ILE A 936 -5.93 -26.73 11.03
N VAL A 937 -5.51 -26.92 12.29
CA VAL A 937 -6.06 -26.17 13.43
C VAL A 937 -5.25 -24.89 13.62
N CYS A 938 -5.93 -23.79 13.91
CA CYS A 938 -5.30 -22.50 14.21
C CYS A 938 -6.13 -21.74 15.25
N SER A 939 -5.46 -20.83 15.96
CA SER A 939 -6.08 -19.87 16.89
C SER A 939 -6.68 -18.69 16.11
N THR A 940 -7.90 -18.29 16.48
CA THR A 940 -8.68 -17.24 15.79
C THR A 940 -9.54 -16.43 16.77
N THR A 941 -10.24 -15.40 16.28
CA THR A 941 -11.23 -14.64 17.07
C THR A 941 -12.42 -15.49 17.57
N ALA A 942 -12.73 -16.59 16.87
CA ALA A 942 -13.76 -17.54 17.27
C ALA A 942 -13.26 -18.61 18.24
N GLY A 943 -11.97 -18.59 18.59
CA GLY A 943 -11.30 -19.67 19.32
C GLY A 943 -10.52 -20.57 18.38
N LEU A 944 -10.30 -21.83 18.79
CA LEU A 944 -9.64 -22.81 17.93
C LEU A 944 -10.55 -23.13 16.73
N THR A 945 -10.00 -22.96 15.54
CA THR A 945 -10.70 -23.19 14.26
C THR A 945 -9.93 -24.18 13.42
N VAL A 946 -10.64 -25.12 12.81
CA VAL A 946 -10.10 -26.01 11.80
C VAL A 946 -10.42 -25.47 10.41
N VAL A 947 -9.41 -25.35 9.56
CA VAL A 947 -9.54 -24.90 8.17
C VAL A 947 -9.07 -25.97 7.19
N GLY A 948 -9.58 -25.91 5.95
CA GLY A 948 -9.19 -26.83 4.87
C GLY A 948 -9.93 -28.19 4.88
N PRO A 949 -9.58 -29.11 3.96
CA PRO A 949 -8.56 -28.94 2.91
C PRO A 949 -9.00 -28.00 1.77
N GLY A 950 -10.29 -27.72 1.62
CA GLY A 950 -10.77 -26.71 0.66
C GLY A 950 -10.62 -25.29 1.18
N ARG A 951 -10.21 -24.34 0.33
CA ARG A 951 -9.88 -22.95 0.70
C ARG A 951 -11.05 -22.18 1.34
N PHE A 952 -12.28 -22.65 1.10
CA PHE A 952 -13.50 -22.02 1.61
C PHE A 952 -14.19 -22.82 2.74
N LYS A 953 -13.48 -23.70 3.45
CA LYS A 953 -14.04 -24.51 4.55
C LYS A 953 -13.39 -24.18 5.89
N GLU A 954 -14.23 -23.96 6.89
CA GLU A 954 -13.85 -23.65 8.28
C GLU A 954 -14.84 -24.28 9.27
N ARG A 955 -14.35 -24.68 10.46
CA ARG A 955 -15.15 -25.21 11.56
C ARG A 955 -14.60 -24.69 12.89
N PHE A 956 -15.45 -24.03 13.68
CA PHE A 956 -15.12 -23.60 15.03
C PHE A 956 -15.23 -24.80 15.98
N LEU A 957 -14.21 -25.05 16.80
CA LEU A 957 -14.18 -26.18 17.73
C LEU A 957 -14.93 -25.89 19.04
N ARG A 958 -14.97 -24.62 19.46
CA ARG A 958 -15.68 -24.16 20.66
C ARG A 958 -16.07 -22.68 20.48
N ASP A 959 -17.20 -22.26 21.06
CA ASP A 959 -17.58 -20.84 21.16
C ASP A 959 -16.64 -20.12 22.14
N SER A 960 -16.14 -18.93 21.79
CA SER A 960 -15.09 -18.20 22.55
C SER A 960 -15.62 -17.31 23.67
N LYS A 961 -16.90 -17.40 24.03
CA LYS A 961 -17.54 -16.45 24.96
C LYS A 961 -17.13 -16.65 26.43
N ASP A 962 -16.82 -17.87 26.84
CA ASP A 962 -16.57 -18.26 28.23
C ASP A 962 -15.09 -18.62 28.50
N MET A 963 -14.41 -19.20 27.51
CA MET A 963 -13.04 -19.71 27.64
C MET A 963 -12.10 -19.11 26.60
N ALA A 964 -10.92 -18.67 27.03
CA ALA A 964 -9.77 -18.40 26.17
C ALA A 964 -8.97 -19.70 25.99
N VAL A 965 -8.60 -20.04 24.76
CA VAL A 965 -7.87 -21.28 24.40
C VAL A 965 -6.76 -20.94 23.41
N THR A 966 -5.56 -21.48 23.63
CA THR A 966 -4.32 -21.19 22.87
C THR A 966 -3.43 -22.42 22.77
N SER A 967 -2.37 -22.33 21.97
CA SER A 967 -1.29 -23.30 21.83
C SER A 967 -1.80 -24.70 21.48
N PRO A 968 -2.68 -24.82 20.46
CA PRO A 968 -3.18 -26.12 20.05
C PRO A 968 -2.03 -27.00 19.58
N TYR A 969 -2.15 -28.31 19.76
CA TYR A 969 -1.27 -29.31 19.19
C TYR A 969 -2.04 -30.63 18.98
N PRO A 970 -2.23 -31.11 17.74
CA PRO A 970 -2.93 -32.36 17.44
C PRO A 970 -2.24 -33.61 17.98
N LEU A 971 -2.99 -34.48 18.66
CA LEU A 971 -2.57 -35.80 19.10
C LEU A 971 -3.03 -36.87 18.10
N GLY A 972 -2.33 -38.01 18.07
CA GLY A 972 -2.60 -39.11 17.13
C GLY A 972 -3.94 -39.83 17.35
N ASP A 973 -4.61 -39.58 18.47
CA ASP A 973 -5.90 -40.16 18.85
C ASP A 973 -7.11 -39.27 18.51
N GLY A 974 -6.88 -38.13 17.83
CA GLY A 974 -7.94 -37.20 17.43
C GLY A 974 -8.22 -36.09 18.45
N ARG A 975 -7.56 -36.09 19.60
CA ARG A 975 -7.61 -35.00 20.59
C ARG A 975 -6.60 -33.90 20.28
N LEU A 976 -6.74 -32.76 20.95
CA LEU A 976 -5.79 -31.66 20.93
C LEU A 976 -5.18 -31.47 22.32
N LEU A 977 -3.90 -31.17 22.40
CA LEU A 977 -3.28 -30.55 23.57
C LEU A 977 -3.42 -29.03 23.42
N CYS A 978 -3.81 -28.32 24.47
CA CYS A 978 -3.96 -26.87 24.45
C CYS A 978 -3.83 -26.26 25.85
N ALA A 979 -3.66 -24.94 25.93
CA ALA A 979 -3.80 -24.21 27.18
C ALA A 979 -5.11 -23.43 27.19
N ALA A 980 -5.79 -23.38 28.34
CA ALA A 980 -7.11 -22.74 28.46
C ALA A 980 -7.35 -22.06 29.81
N SER A 981 -8.18 -21.03 29.82
CA SER A 981 -8.55 -20.26 31.00
C SER A 981 -9.94 -19.63 30.85
N PRO A 982 -10.77 -19.54 31.91
CA PRO A 982 -12.00 -18.74 31.88
C PRO A 982 -11.72 -17.27 31.58
N ARG A 983 -12.47 -16.67 30.64
CA ARG A 983 -12.29 -15.25 30.29
C ARG A 983 -12.63 -14.34 31.47
N SER A 984 -11.76 -13.38 31.76
CA SER A 984 -11.88 -12.43 32.87
C SER A 984 -11.33 -11.05 32.49
N PHE A 985 -12.04 -10.00 32.90
CA PHE A 985 -11.53 -8.63 32.83
C PHE A 985 -10.58 -8.29 33.99
N ASP A 986 -10.58 -9.10 35.06
CA ASP A 986 -9.62 -8.99 36.15
C ASP A 986 -8.37 -9.82 35.83
N ARG A 987 -7.26 -9.13 35.56
CA ARG A 987 -5.95 -9.75 35.27
C ARG A 987 -5.45 -10.64 36.40
N LYS A 988 -5.86 -10.38 37.65
CA LYS A 988 -5.46 -11.21 38.80
C LYS A 988 -6.23 -12.52 38.88
N ALA A 989 -7.33 -12.64 38.14
CA ALA A 989 -8.16 -13.83 38.08
C ALA A 989 -7.85 -14.70 36.84
N VAL A 990 -6.85 -14.32 36.04
CA VAL A 990 -6.40 -15.13 34.91
C VAL A 990 -5.57 -16.29 35.45
N ASP A 991 -5.99 -17.51 35.13
CA ASP A 991 -5.35 -18.75 35.53
C ASP A 991 -5.29 -19.69 34.32
N LEU A 992 -4.12 -19.79 33.68
CA LEU A 992 -3.96 -20.52 32.42
C LEU A 992 -3.32 -21.88 32.69
N GLY A 993 -4.08 -22.94 32.45
CA GLY A 993 -3.63 -24.32 32.65
C GLY A 993 -3.57 -25.12 31.35
N LEU A 994 -3.02 -26.33 31.44
CA LEU A 994 -2.89 -27.30 30.34
C LEU A 994 -4.06 -28.27 30.31
N TYR A 995 -4.58 -28.52 29.11
CA TYR A 995 -5.76 -29.35 28.86
C TYR A 995 -5.58 -30.23 27.62
N THR A 996 -6.30 -31.35 27.59
CA THR A 996 -6.67 -32.00 26.32
C THR A 996 -8.06 -31.56 25.90
N MET A 997 -8.31 -31.42 24.60
CA MET A 997 -9.59 -31.05 24.02
C MET A 997 -10.07 -32.09 23.01
N GLU A 998 -11.33 -32.50 23.14
CA GLU A 998 -12.01 -33.33 22.14
C GLU A 998 -12.43 -32.46 20.93
N CYS A 999 -11.99 -32.81 19.73
CA CYS A 999 -12.21 -31.97 18.54
C CYS A 999 -13.68 -31.87 18.10
N ASP A 1000 -14.51 -32.86 18.41
CA ASP A 1000 -15.91 -32.88 17.95
C ASP A 1000 -16.84 -32.17 18.93
N SER A 1001 -16.61 -32.32 20.23
CA SER A 1001 -17.43 -31.70 21.29
C SER A 1001 -16.88 -30.37 21.81
N GLY A 1002 -15.57 -30.11 21.66
CA GLY A 1002 -14.89 -28.97 22.29
C GLY A 1002 -14.75 -29.10 23.81
N GLU A 1003 -14.92 -30.31 24.35
CA GLU A 1003 -14.79 -30.61 25.79
C GLU A 1003 -13.32 -30.58 26.23
N LEU A 1004 -13.04 -29.95 27.37
CA LEU A 1004 -11.70 -29.80 27.93
C LEU A 1004 -11.50 -30.73 29.14
N THR A 1005 -10.42 -31.50 29.14
CA THR A 1005 -9.97 -32.32 30.26
C THR A 1005 -8.63 -31.80 30.77
N MET A 1006 -8.58 -31.37 32.04
CA MET A 1006 -7.39 -30.78 32.66
C MET A 1006 -6.25 -31.80 32.77
N LEU A 1007 -5.04 -31.38 32.39
CA LEU A 1007 -3.79 -32.12 32.58
C LEU A 1007 -2.99 -31.57 33.74
N TYR A 1008 -2.79 -30.26 33.80
CA TYR A 1008 -1.96 -29.63 34.83
C TYR A 1008 -2.31 -28.15 34.95
N ASN A 1009 -2.30 -27.63 36.18
CA ASN A 1009 -2.48 -26.20 36.43
C ASN A 1009 -1.79 -25.81 37.75
N ASP A 1010 -0.81 -24.93 37.67
CA ASP A 1010 -0.22 -24.22 38.81
C ASP A 1010 -0.89 -22.85 38.93
N PRO A 1011 -1.83 -22.64 39.86
CA PRO A 1011 -2.63 -21.41 39.92
C PRO A 1011 -1.80 -20.14 40.21
N THR A 1012 -0.53 -20.29 40.58
CA THR A 1012 0.39 -19.15 40.81
C THR A 1012 1.15 -18.74 39.56
N LYS A 1013 1.09 -19.55 38.51
CA LYS A 1013 1.81 -19.40 37.25
C LYS A 1013 0.84 -19.61 36.09
N ALA A 1014 1.29 -19.27 34.89
CA ALA A 1014 0.63 -19.77 33.70
C ALA A 1014 1.41 -20.90 33.09
N ASP A 1015 0.70 -21.97 32.75
CA ASP A 1015 1.20 -23.14 32.06
C ASP A 1015 0.71 -23.13 30.61
N PHE A 1016 1.64 -23.13 29.65
CA PHE A 1016 1.30 -22.97 28.23
C PHE A 1016 2.33 -23.62 27.31
N GLU A 1017 2.00 -23.67 26.01
CA GLU A 1017 2.85 -24.23 24.94
C GLU A 1017 3.28 -25.69 25.14
N ALA A 1018 2.38 -26.52 25.65
CA ALA A 1018 2.70 -27.92 25.83
C ALA A 1018 2.97 -28.63 24.49
N ARG A 1019 4.00 -29.49 24.48
CA ARG A 1019 4.40 -30.35 23.36
C ARG A 1019 4.58 -31.79 23.85
N PRO A 1020 4.00 -32.79 23.16
CA PRO A 1020 4.13 -34.18 23.58
C PRO A 1020 5.55 -34.70 23.35
N ILE A 1021 6.09 -35.36 24.38
CA ILE A 1021 7.31 -36.15 24.29
C ILE A 1021 6.91 -37.52 23.76
N VAL A 1022 6.99 -37.68 22.44
CA VAL A 1022 6.64 -38.91 21.73
C VAL A 1022 7.38 -38.97 20.41
N ALA A 1023 7.85 -40.16 20.03
CA ALA A 1023 8.37 -40.39 18.69
C ALA A 1023 7.25 -40.24 17.65
N ARG A 1024 7.50 -39.44 16.62
CA ARG A 1024 6.54 -39.10 15.56
C ARG A 1024 7.07 -39.54 14.19
N SER A 1025 6.16 -39.87 13.29
CA SER A 1025 6.54 -40.08 11.88
C SER A 1025 6.96 -38.76 11.24
N ARG A 1026 8.06 -38.78 10.50
CA ARG A 1026 8.52 -37.61 9.74
C ARG A 1026 7.64 -37.43 8.49
N PRO A 1027 7.26 -36.19 8.14
CA PRO A 1027 6.65 -35.88 6.84
C PRO A 1027 7.57 -36.24 5.67
N ASP A 1028 7.02 -36.23 4.46
CA ASP A 1028 7.80 -36.41 3.25
C ASP A 1028 8.89 -35.34 3.11
N VAL A 1029 10.11 -35.76 2.75
CA VAL A 1029 11.21 -34.83 2.42
C VAL A 1029 11.04 -34.41 0.96
N LEU A 1030 10.70 -33.15 0.73
CA LEU A 1030 10.62 -32.60 -0.62
C LEU A 1030 12.02 -32.33 -1.18
N VAL A 1031 12.25 -32.70 -2.45
CA VAL A 1031 13.48 -32.38 -3.16
C VAL A 1031 13.53 -30.87 -3.41
N GLU A 1032 14.56 -30.22 -2.90
CA GLU A 1032 14.82 -28.80 -3.13
C GLU A 1032 15.31 -28.56 -4.55
N ASP A 1033 14.87 -27.47 -5.18
CA ASP A 1033 15.42 -27.01 -6.46
C ASP A 1033 16.83 -26.44 -6.22
N PRO A 1034 17.90 -27.03 -6.81
CA PRO A 1034 19.25 -26.50 -6.67
C PRO A 1034 19.39 -25.03 -7.09
N LEU A 1035 18.53 -24.58 -8.02
CA LEU A 1035 18.51 -23.19 -8.48
C LEU A 1035 18.02 -22.23 -7.40
N ALA A 1036 17.19 -22.67 -6.45
CA ALA A 1036 16.64 -21.81 -5.39
C ALA A 1036 17.73 -21.26 -4.44
N ARG A 1037 18.94 -21.85 -4.45
CA ARG A 1037 20.13 -21.39 -3.73
C ARG A 1037 21.19 -20.73 -4.62
N SER A 1038 20.94 -20.62 -5.93
CA SER A 1038 21.89 -20.04 -6.89
C SER A 1038 21.98 -18.50 -6.79
N SER A 1039 22.98 -17.93 -7.45
CA SER A 1039 23.14 -16.48 -7.65
C SER A 1039 22.29 -15.94 -8.81
N CYS A 1040 21.40 -16.77 -9.39
CA CYS A 1040 20.53 -16.32 -10.47
C CYS A 1040 19.69 -15.12 -10.01
N PHE A 1041 19.69 -14.06 -10.81
CA PHE A 1041 19.03 -12.81 -10.44
C PHE A 1041 17.53 -12.82 -10.72
N THR A 1042 17.02 -13.74 -11.53
CA THR A 1042 15.65 -13.66 -12.06
C THR A 1042 14.81 -14.89 -11.77
N GLY A 1043 13.49 -14.66 -11.73
CA GLY A 1043 12.45 -15.67 -11.71
C GLY A 1043 11.35 -15.30 -12.71
N ARG A 1044 10.37 -16.18 -12.94
CA ARG A 1044 9.32 -15.99 -13.96
C ARG A 1044 7.92 -16.16 -13.38
N PHE A 1045 7.01 -15.29 -13.82
CA PHE A 1045 5.58 -15.39 -13.54
C PHE A 1045 4.79 -15.58 -14.85
N PHE A 1046 3.87 -16.54 -14.84
CA PHE A 1046 2.92 -16.79 -15.92
C PHE A 1046 1.48 -16.77 -15.40
N CYS A 1047 0.59 -16.05 -16.06
CA CYS A 1047 -0.85 -16.11 -15.80
C CYS A 1047 -1.56 -16.61 -17.05
N SER A 1048 -2.36 -17.68 -16.90
CA SER A 1048 -3.09 -18.26 -18.04
C SER A 1048 -4.14 -17.30 -18.59
N SER A 1049 -4.87 -16.59 -17.72
CA SER A 1049 -5.70 -15.45 -18.13
C SER A 1049 -6.13 -14.64 -16.92
N VAL A 1050 -5.86 -13.34 -16.91
CA VAL A 1050 -6.38 -12.45 -15.87
C VAL A 1050 -7.90 -12.36 -15.87
N LYS A 1051 -8.56 -12.75 -16.98
CA LYS A 1051 -10.03 -12.76 -17.11
C LYS A 1051 -10.68 -13.91 -16.37
N MET A 1052 -9.90 -14.91 -15.93
CA MET A 1052 -10.36 -15.94 -14.99
C MET A 1052 -10.31 -15.36 -13.58
N THR A 1053 -11.29 -14.54 -13.24
CA THR A 1053 -11.29 -13.74 -12.01
C THR A 1053 -12.70 -13.58 -11.46
N GLN A 1054 -12.77 -13.20 -10.19
CA GLN A 1054 -14.01 -12.81 -9.53
C GLN A 1054 -14.35 -11.31 -9.75
N HIS A 1055 -13.50 -10.56 -10.46
CA HIS A 1055 -13.66 -9.12 -10.69
C HIS A 1055 -14.17 -8.77 -12.10
N GLN A 1056 -15.40 -8.26 -12.21
CA GLN A 1056 -16.04 -7.94 -13.49
C GLN A 1056 -15.29 -6.86 -14.30
N ASP A 1057 -14.76 -5.81 -13.66
CA ASP A 1057 -14.02 -4.74 -14.35
C ASP A 1057 -12.76 -5.27 -15.08
N VAL A 1058 -12.11 -6.32 -14.53
CA VAL A 1058 -10.96 -6.97 -15.17
C VAL A 1058 -11.39 -7.69 -16.44
N ILE A 1059 -12.53 -8.38 -16.41
CA ILE A 1059 -13.09 -9.09 -17.57
C ILE A 1059 -13.42 -8.11 -18.68
N ASP A 1060 -14.11 -7.01 -18.33
CA ASP A 1060 -14.65 -6.06 -19.30
C ASP A 1060 -13.58 -5.13 -19.88
N ARG A 1061 -12.61 -4.72 -19.06
CA ARG A 1061 -11.71 -3.61 -19.39
C ARG A 1061 -10.23 -3.94 -19.27
N GLY A 1062 -9.82 -5.09 -18.75
CA GLY A 1062 -8.41 -5.44 -18.60
C GLY A 1062 -7.67 -5.48 -19.94
N LYS A 1063 -6.63 -4.64 -20.10
CA LYS A 1063 -5.79 -4.57 -21.31
C LYS A 1063 -4.30 -4.69 -21.02
N LEU A 1064 -3.86 -4.30 -19.83
CA LEU A 1064 -2.44 -4.25 -19.45
C LEU A 1064 -2.24 -4.91 -18.09
N VAL A 1065 -1.00 -5.28 -17.81
CA VAL A 1065 -0.52 -5.67 -16.48
C VAL A 1065 0.66 -4.78 -16.09
N ARG A 1066 0.65 -4.22 -14.89
CA ARG A 1066 1.78 -3.48 -14.31
C ARG A 1066 2.44 -4.33 -13.26
N VAL A 1067 3.76 -4.49 -13.38
CA VAL A 1067 4.62 -5.21 -12.43
C VAL A 1067 5.32 -4.18 -11.55
N ILE A 1068 5.20 -4.33 -10.25
CA ILE A 1068 5.72 -3.42 -9.24
C ILE A 1068 6.59 -4.23 -8.28
N GLU A 1069 7.77 -3.72 -7.97
CA GLU A 1069 8.58 -4.23 -6.87
C GLU A 1069 8.37 -3.37 -5.62
N GLY A 1070 8.14 -4.01 -4.47
CA GLY A 1070 8.32 -3.42 -3.16
C GLY A 1070 9.78 -3.53 -2.74
N LEU A 1071 10.41 -2.39 -2.45
CA LEU A 1071 11.79 -2.33 -2.01
C LEU A 1071 11.88 -2.59 -0.51
N PRO A 1072 12.88 -3.36 -0.05
CA PRO A 1072 13.16 -3.54 1.37
C PRO A 1072 13.24 -2.20 2.12
N SER A 1073 12.32 -2.00 3.07
CA SER A 1073 12.38 -0.87 3.98
C SER A 1073 13.26 -1.24 5.16
N VAL A 1074 14.27 -0.42 5.45
CA VAL A 1074 15.11 -0.57 6.64
C VAL A 1074 14.89 0.56 7.65
N VAL A 1075 14.08 1.55 7.30
CA VAL A 1075 13.97 2.82 8.04
C VAL A 1075 13.04 2.67 9.23
N ARG A 1076 13.52 3.05 10.42
CA ARG A 1076 12.69 3.19 11.63
C ARG A 1076 11.70 4.35 11.54
N HIS A 1077 10.52 4.17 12.10
CA HIS A 1077 9.48 5.19 12.15
C HIS A 1077 9.68 5.98 13.45
N HIS A 1078 9.97 7.28 13.37
CA HIS A 1078 10.07 8.11 14.58
C HIS A 1078 8.68 8.64 14.97
N THR A 1079 8.48 8.78 16.29
CA THR A 1079 7.28 9.36 16.90
C THR A 1079 7.41 10.87 16.92
N HIS A 1080 6.58 11.57 16.16
CA HIS A 1080 6.51 13.03 16.31
C HIS A 1080 5.86 13.38 17.66
N ARG A 1081 6.41 14.36 18.38
CA ARG A 1081 5.68 15.07 19.43
C ARG A 1081 4.83 16.15 18.75
N SER A 1082 3.51 16.08 18.92
CA SER A 1082 2.66 17.21 18.54
C SER A 1082 2.93 18.40 19.47
N LEU A 1083 2.47 19.60 19.09
CA LEU A 1083 2.45 20.81 19.94
C LEU A 1083 1.77 20.63 21.32
N LYS A 1084 1.08 19.50 21.56
CA LYS A 1084 0.42 19.15 22.82
C LYS A 1084 0.97 17.88 23.50
N GLY A 1085 2.17 17.41 23.10
CA GLY A 1085 2.80 16.19 23.61
C GLY A 1085 2.93 15.07 22.57
N GLU A 1086 3.60 13.97 22.95
CA GLU A 1086 3.87 12.77 22.13
C GLU A 1086 2.63 12.28 21.39
N ALA A 1087 2.63 12.50 20.07
CA ALA A 1087 1.52 12.09 19.22
C ALA A 1087 2.03 11.94 17.79
N TRP A 1088 2.65 10.80 17.49
CA TRP A 1088 2.09 9.68 16.71
C TRP A 1088 3.21 8.88 16.03
N LYS A 1089 3.08 7.54 16.07
CA LYS A 1089 3.87 6.58 15.29
C LYS A 1089 3.52 6.77 13.81
N ASN A 1090 4.45 7.28 13.02
CA ASN A 1090 4.25 7.47 11.58
C ASN A 1090 4.05 6.10 10.89
N HIS A 1091 3.23 6.00 9.83
CA HIS A 1091 3.22 4.81 8.96
C HIS A 1091 4.11 5.07 7.76
N THR A 1092 5.31 4.50 7.67
CA THR A 1092 6.21 4.82 6.55
C THR A 1092 5.74 4.32 5.19
N GLY A 1093 4.82 3.36 5.12
CA GLY A 1093 4.38 2.76 3.86
C GLY A 1093 5.52 1.99 3.17
N THR A 1094 5.25 1.49 1.96
CA THR A 1094 6.22 0.71 1.19
C THR A 1094 6.87 1.57 0.11
N HIS A 1095 8.20 1.58 0.01
CA HIS A 1095 8.88 2.12 -1.16
C HIS A 1095 8.72 1.13 -2.31
N ALA A 1096 8.31 1.59 -3.47
CA ALA A 1096 8.05 0.74 -4.61
C ALA A 1096 8.59 1.33 -5.91
N ARG A 1097 8.93 0.46 -6.86
CA ARG A 1097 9.32 0.84 -8.22
C ARG A 1097 8.54 0.07 -9.26
N VAL A 1098 8.14 0.75 -10.33
CA VAL A 1098 7.44 0.13 -11.46
C VAL A 1098 8.47 -0.52 -12.38
N LEU A 1099 8.57 -1.86 -12.33
CA LEU A 1099 9.49 -2.64 -13.16
C LEU A 1099 9.06 -2.71 -14.62
N GLY A 1100 7.78 -2.52 -14.90
CA GLY A 1100 7.28 -2.46 -16.27
C GLY A 1100 5.76 -2.48 -16.36
N THR A 1101 5.24 -2.13 -17.54
CA THR A 1101 3.86 -2.36 -17.93
C THR A 1101 3.84 -3.19 -19.20
N VAL A 1102 3.09 -4.29 -19.21
CA VAL A 1102 3.05 -5.27 -20.28
C VAL A 1102 1.62 -5.35 -20.82
N PRO A 1103 1.41 -5.31 -22.14
CA PRO A 1103 0.08 -5.55 -22.68
C PRO A 1103 -0.33 -7.01 -22.50
N LEU A 1104 -1.61 -7.23 -22.17
CA LEU A 1104 -2.17 -8.57 -22.06
C LEU A 1104 -2.40 -9.18 -23.45
N GLY A 1105 -2.24 -10.50 -23.55
CA GLY A 1105 -2.76 -11.27 -24.68
C GLY A 1105 -4.28 -11.09 -24.81
N VAL A 1106 -4.84 -11.44 -25.97
CA VAL A 1106 -6.29 -11.35 -26.21
C VAL A 1106 -7.11 -12.20 -25.24
N ASP A 1107 -6.58 -13.37 -24.91
CA ASP A 1107 -7.10 -14.27 -23.89
C ASP A 1107 -6.93 -13.73 -22.47
N GLY A 1108 -6.15 -12.66 -22.27
CA GLY A 1108 -5.83 -12.08 -20.98
C GLY A 1108 -4.56 -12.68 -20.35
N ALA A 1109 -3.78 -13.49 -21.08
CA ALA A 1109 -2.56 -14.09 -20.55
C ALA A 1109 -1.39 -13.08 -20.48
N PHE A 1110 -0.44 -13.35 -19.59
CA PHE A 1110 0.86 -12.66 -19.57
C PHE A 1110 1.97 -13.59 -19.07
N HIS A 1111 3.19 -13.33 -19.52
CA HIS A 1111 4.42 -14.02 -19.12
C HIS A 1111 5.52 -12.98 -18.89
N VAL A 1112 6.05 -12.90 -17.67
CA VAL A 1112 7.04 -11.88 -17.28
C VAL A 1112 8.22 -12.48 -16.53
N GLU A 1113 9.38 -11.90 -16.76
CA GLU A 1113 10.62 -12.16 -16.00
C GLU A 1113 10.83 -11.01 -15.02
N VAL A 1114 11.12 -11.35 -13.76
CA VAL A 1114 11.21 -10.40 -12.64
C VAL A 1114 12.45 -10.71 -11.81
N PRO A 1115 12.94 -9.76 -10.99
CA PRO A 1115 14.02 -10.07 -10.07
C PRO A 1115 13.57 -11.11 -9.03
N ALA A 1116 14.39 -12.14 -8.82
CA ALA A 1116 14.17 -13.20 -7.85
C ALA A 1116 14.35 -12.68 -6.42
N ASP A 1117 13.66 -13.33 -5.47
CA ASP A 1117 13.65 -12.96 -4.05
C ASP A 1117 13.28 -11.49 -3.80
N ARG A 1118 12.49 -10.91 -4.70
CA ARG A 1118 11.92 -9.57 -4.55
C ARG A 1118 10.43 -9.63 -4.34
N LEU A 1119 9.93 -8.63 -3.63
CA LEU A 1119 8.51 -8.46 -3.37
C LEU A 1119 7.85 -7.93 -4.63
N ILE A 1120 7.14 -8.79 -5.33
CA ILE A 1120 6.43 -8.47 -6.55
C ILE A 1120 4.95 -8.26 -6.25
N HIS A 1121 4.39 -7.26 -6.91
CA HIS A 1121 2.97 -6.96 -6.93
C HIS A 1121 2.53 -6.71 -8.37
N VAL A 1122 1.31 -7.14 -8.69
CA VAL A 1122 0.76 -7.09 -10.05
C VAL A 1122 -0.60 -6.40 -10.07
N GLN A 1123 -0.78 -5.50 -11.04
CA GLN A 1123 -2.02 -4.78 -11.26
C GLN A 1123 -2.53 -5.01 -12.67
N VAL A 1124 -3.80 -5.37 -12.81
CA VAL A 1124 -4.48 -5.34 -14.11
C VAL A 1124 -4.96 -3.92 -14.36
N LEU A 1125 -4.61 -3.37 -15.52
CA LEU A 1125 -5.01 -2.05 -15.93
C LEU A 1125 -5.89 -2.07 -17.18
N ASP A 1126 -6.74 -1.07 -17.30
CA ASP A 1126 -7.41 -0.77 -18.56
C ASP A 1126 -6.50 -0.02 -19.56
N SER A 1127 -7.04 0.34 -20.72
CA SER A 1127 -6.31 1.10 -21.74
C SER A 1127 -5.91 2.51 -21.27
N ASP A 1128 -6.52 3.06 -20.22
CA ASP A 1128 -6.13 4.33 -19.57
C ASP A 1128 -5.17 4.15 -18.40
N ARG A 1129 -4.61 2.93 -18.26
CA ARG A 1129 -3.68 2.55 -17.20
C ARG A 1129 -4.27 2.71 -15.79
N ARG A 1130 -5.60 2.69 -15.66
CA ARG A 1130 -6.32 2.68 -14.37
C ARG A 1130 -6.36 1.26 -13.85
N VAL A 1131 -6.21 1.11 -12.53
CA VAL A 1131 -6.23 -0.20 -11.89
C VAL A 1131 -7.66 -0.73 -11.89
N VAL A 1132 -7.89 -1.84 -12.60
CA VAL A 1132 -9.19 -2.54 -12.62
C VAL A 1132 -9.14 -3.89 -11.88
N GLY A 1133 -7.93 -4.41 -11.63
CA GLY A 1133 -7.68 -5.55 -10.76
C GLY A 1133 -6.35 -5.39 -10.04
N ASN A 1134 -6.25 -5.89 -8.82
CA ASN A 1134 -5.08 -5.69 -7.98
C ASN A 1134 -4.76 -6.94 -7.17
N GLN A 1135 -3.54 -7.45 -7.28
CA GLN A 1135 -3.05 -8.51 -6.39
C GLN A 1135 -3.00 -7.97 -4.96
N GLN A 1136 -3.48 -8.75 -4.01
CA GLN A 1136 -3.70 -8.29 -2.65
C GLN A 1136 -2.59 -8.70 -1.66
N ILE A 1137 -1.60 -9.47 -2.08
CA ILE A 1137 -0.49 -9.93 -1.22
C ILE A 1137 0.85 -9.67 -1.91
N TRP A 1138 1.92 -9.62 -1.14
CA TRP A 1138 3.26 -9.69 -1.72
C TRP A 1138 3.54 -11.11 -2.21
N MET A 1139 4.04 -11.23 -3.43
CA MET A 1139 4.49 -12.50 -3.99
C MET A 1139 5.96 -12.40 -4.38
N TYR A 1140 6.66 -13.51 -4.40
CA TYR A 1140 8.03 -13.59 -4.89
C TYR A 1140 8.20 -14.88 -5.71
N ALA A 1141 9.29 -14.92 -6.47
CA ALA A 1141 9.80 -16.12 -7.12
C ALA A 1141 11.23 -16.34 -6.64
N ARG A 1142 11.60 -17.58 -6.30
CA ARG A 1142 12.99 -17.94 -5.99
C ARG A 1142 13.87 -17.86 -7.26
N PRO A 1143 15.21 -17.79 -7.13
CA PRO A 1143 16.10 -17.79 -8.27
C PRO A 1143 15.83 -18.97 -9.22
N GLY A 1144 15.59 -18.68 -10.50
CA GLY A 1144 15.23 -19.68 -11.51
C GLY A 1144 13.79 -20.20 -11.49
N GLU A 1145 12.99 -19.87 -10.46
CA GLU A 1145 11.64 -20.42 -10.30
C GLU A 1145 10.70 -19.95 -11.41
N LYS A 1146 9.91 -20.90 -11.95
CA LYS A 1146 8.74 -20.62 -12.80
C LYS A 1146 7.47 -20.79 -11.97
N ARG A 1147 6.79 -19.68 -11.70
CA ARG A 1147 5.53 -19.64 -10.95
C ARG A 1147 4.36 -19.30 -11.89
N SER A 1148 3.26 -20.04 -11.76
CA SER A 1148 2.09 -19.86 -12.62
C SER A 1148 0.79 -19.79 -11.84
N CYS A 1149 -0.18 -19.01 -12.32
CA CYS A 1149 -1.57 -19.03 -11.85
C CYS A 1149 -2.56 -19.24 -13.00
N VAL A 1150 -3.77 -19.71 -12.67
CA VAL A 1150 -4.83 -19.88 -13.66
C VAL A 1150 -5.43 -18.51 -14.00
N GLY A 1151 -5.63 -17.67 -12.99
CA GLY A 1151 -6.16 -16.34 -13.18
C GLY A 1151 -5.80 -15.35 -12.09
N CYS A 1152 -6.54 -14.24 -12.05
CA CYS A 1152 -6.33 -13.16 -11.09
C CYS A 1152 -7.36 -13.30 -9.96
N HIS A 1153 -6.99 -13.91 -8.83
CA HIS A 1153 -7.92 -14.27 -7.75
C HIS A 1153 -9.09 -15.16 -8.24
N GLU A 1154 -8.75 -16.17 -9.04
CA GLU A 1154 -9.65 -17.25 -9.43
C GLU A 1154 -10.19 -18.01 -8.21
N ARG A 1155 -11.19 -18.88 -8.41
CA ARG A 1155 -11.65 -19.80 -7.36
C ARG A 1155 -10.79 -21.08 -7.41
N PRO A 1156 -9.82 -21.29 -6.49
CA PRO A 1156 -8.82 -22.34 -6.68
C PRO A 1156 -9.39 -23.75 -6.72
N ASP A 1157 -10.47 -24.00 -5.96
CA ASP A 1157 -11.11 -25.32 -5.86
C ASP A 1157 -12.01 -25.68 -7.06
N SER A 1158 -12.31 -24.72 -7.96
CA SER A 1158 -13.32 -24.92 -9.01
C SER A 1158 -12.95 -24.37 -10.39
N THR A 1159 -11.92 -23.53 -10.49
CA THR A 1159 -11.50 -22.95 -11.76
C THR A 1159 -10.75 -24.01 -12.56
N ARG A 1160 -11.29 -24.38 -13.73
CA ARG A 1160 -10.61 -25.28 -14.66
C ARG A 1160 -9.63 -24.50 -15.51
N LEU A 1161 -8.47 -25.09 -15.78
CA LEU A 1161 -7.57 -24.58 -16.81
C LEU A 1161 -8.32 -24.53 -18.15
N PRO A 1162 -8.14 -23.47 -18.96
CA PRO A 1162 -8.64 -23.43 -20.33
C PRO A 1162 -8.15 -24.67 -21.10
N SER A 1163 -9.00 -25.23 -21.97
CA SER A 1163 -8.59 -26.34 -22.83
C SER A 1163 -7.62 -25.84 -23.91
N GLY A 1164 -6.37 -26.29 -23.86
CA GLY A 1164 -5.28 -25.91 -24.78
C GLY A 1164 -4.23 -25.00 -24.12
N PHE A 1165 -2.97 -25.12 -24.54
CA PHE A 1165 -1.89 -24.22 -24.09
C PHE A 1165 -2.13 -22.81 -24.65
N SER A 1166 -2.09 -21.77 -23.81
CA SER A 1166 -2.09 -20.38 -24.29
C SER A 1166 -0.84 -20.18 -25.17
N PRO A 1167 -0.96 -19.62 -26.39
CA PRO A 1167 0.20 -19.28 -27.22
C PRO A 1167 1.22 -18.40 -26.49
N MET A 1168 0.76 -17.59 -25.53
CA MET A 1168 1.60 -16.75 -24.68
C MET A 1168 2.58 -17.54 -23.80
N ALA A 1169 2.27 -18.79 -23.45
CA ALA A 1169 3.18 -19.64 -22.68
C ALA A 1169 4.40 -20.09 -23.50
N GLN A 1170 4.31 -20.05 -24.84
CA GLN A 1170 5.40 -20.42 -25.76
C GLN A 1170 6.28 -19.23 -26.17
N ILE A 1171 5.90 -18.02 -25.78
CA ILE A 1171 6.66 -16.80 -26.10
C ILE A 1171 7.61 -16.46 -24.95
N GLU A 1172 8.80 -15.95 -25.30
CA GLU A 1172 9.77 -15.43 -24.34
C GLU A 1172 9.12 -14.44 -23.36
N PRO A 1173 9.40 -14.55 -22.04
CA PRO A 1173 8.83 -13.67 -21.06
C PRO A 1173 9.25 -12.22 -21.30
N VAL A 1174 8.32 -11.32 -21.05
CA VAL A 1174 8.61 -9.89 -21.09
C VAL A 1174 9.45 -9.52 -19.88
N LYS A 1175 10.65 -8.99 -20.11
CA LYS A 1175 11.57 -8.57 -19.04
C LYS A 1175 11.02 -7.37 -18.28
N CYS A 1176 10.77 -7.55 -16.99
CA CYS A 1176 10.42 -6.53 -16.01
C CYS A 1176 11.50 -6.52 -14.94
N LEU A 1177 12.71 -6.11 -15.33
CA LEU A 1177 13.91 -6.10 -14.49
C LEU A 1177 14.34 -4.66 -14.18
N PRO A 1178 15.01 -4.42 -13.04
CA PRO A 1178 15.47 -3.09 -12.67
C PRO A 1178 16.65 -2.62 -13.53
N THR A 1179 16.42 -1.72 -14.47
CA THR A 1179 17.42 -1.08 -15.32
C THR A 1179 17.92 0.26 -14.75
N GLY A 1180 17.37 0.75 -13.64
CA GLY A 1180 17.77 1.99 -12.96
C GLY A 1180 17.03 3.24 -13.43
N GLY A 1181 16.07 3.11 -14.35
CA GLY A 1181 15.24 4.20 -14.87
C GLY A 1181 13.79 4.13 -14.39
N GLU A 1182 13.50 3.31 -13.39
CA GLU A 1182 12.13 3.02 -12.98
C GLU A 1182 11.45 4.23 -12.33
N PHE A 1183 10.13 4.30 -12.50
CA PHE A 1183 9.31 5.19 -11.68
C PHE A 1183 9.26 4.67 -10.25
N ASN A 1184 9.93 5.38 -9.34
CA ASN A 1184 9.99 5.08 -7.91
C ASN A 1184 9.00 5.96 -7.14
N TYR A 1185 8.30 5.37 -6.18
CA TYR A 1185 7.33 6.09 -5.35
C TYR A 1185 7.16 5.45 -3.98
N ARG A 1186 6.76 6.27 -3.02
CA ARG A 1186 6.38 5.81 -1.69
C ARG A 1186 4.88 5.58 -1.62
N ALA A 1187 4.48 4.32 -1.51
CA ALA A 1187 3.10 3.91 -1.36
C ALA A 1187 2.66 4.04 0.10
N LYS A 1188 1.81 5.03 0.40
CA LYS A 1188 1.43 5.34 1.78
C LYS A 1188 0.03 5.97 1.82
N PHE A 1189 -0.75 5.67 2.85
CA PHE A 1189 -2.04 6.33 3.10
C PHE A 1189 -2.25 6.53 4.60
N TRP A 1190 -2.75 7.70 4.98
CA TRP A 1190 -2.77 8.17 6.38
C TRP A 1190 -4.13 8.12 7.05
N ASN A 1191 -5.06 7.35 6.50
CA ASN A 1191 -6.37 7.26 7.12
C ASN A 1191 -6.35 6.16 8.16
N LYS A 1192 -6.79 6.44 9.39
CA LYS A 1192 -7.05 5.43 10.43
C LYS A 1192 -8.55 5.15 10.43
N GLY A 1193 -9.01 4.05 9.84
CA GLY A 1193 -10.44 3.80 9.70
C GLY A 1193 -10.77 3.06 8.42
N THR A 1194 -11.96 3.24 7.83
CA THR A 1194 -12.38 2.61 6.56
C THR A 1194 -11.92 3.43 5.36
N LEU A 1195 -11.37 2.77 4.34
CA LEU A 1195 -11.01 3.40 3.08
C LEU A 1195 -12.34 3.66 2.39
N THR A 1196 -12.57 4.91 1.99
CA THR A 1196 -13.58 5.15 0.96
C THR A 1196 -13.15 4.39 -0.29
N ASP A 1197 -14.09 3.99 -1.16
CA ASP A 1197 -13.75 3.33 -2.43
C ASP A 1197 -12.69 4.12 -3.22
N GLU A 1198 -12.76 5.45 -3.14
CA GLU A 1198 -11.74 6.35 -3.71
C GLU A 1198 -10.39 6.28 -3.00
N GLY A 1199 -10.35 6.21 -1.67
CA GLY A 1199 -9.12 5.98 -0.93
C GLY A 1199 -8.50 4.63 -1.28
N GLU A 1200 -9.32 3.59 -1.40
CA GLU A 1200 -8.90 2.24 -1.77
C GLU A 1200 -8.34 2.19 -3.19
N GLU A 1201 -8.98 2.85 -4.15
CA GLU A 1201 -8.43 2.97 -5.50
C GLU A 1201 -7.18 3.83 -5.54
N ARG A 1202 -7.17 4.99 -4.85
CA ARG A 1202 -5.99 5.86 -4.78
C ARG A 1202 -4.80 5.04 -4.33
N THR A 1203 -4.89 4.36 -3.20
CA THR A 1203 -3.79 3.59 -2.56
C THR A 1203 -3.32 2.41 -3.37
N ARG A 1204 -4.23 1.80 -4.14
CA ARG A 1204 -3.86 0.80 -5.13
C ARG A 1204 -3.14 1.44 -6.31
N THR A 1205 -3.52 2.62 -6.76
CA THR A 1205 -2.86 3.23 -7.92
C THR A 1205 -1.51 3.85 -7.56
N VAL A 1206 -0.60 3.87 -8.53
CA VAL A 1206 0.59 4.73 -8.49
C VAL A 1206 0.21 6.22 -8.31
N ARG A 1207 -1.07 6.62 -8.42
CA ARG A 1207 -1.53 7.99 -8.13
C ARG A 1207 -1.70 8.29 -6.63
N ALA A 1208 -1.71 7.31 -5.72
CA ALA A 1208 -1.53 7.58 -4.27
C ALA A 1208 -0.09 7.89 -3.89
N VAL A 1209 0.71 8.39 -4.85
CA VAL A 1209 1.87 9.20 -4.52
C VAL A 1209 1.38 10.32 -3.60
N ASN A 1210 1.55 10.14 -2.29
CA ASN A 1210 1.58 11.22 -1.34
C ASN A 1210 2.74 12.13 -1.74
N LEU A 1211 2.60 13.01 -2.74
CA LEU A 1211 3.51 14.13 -3.05
C LEU A 1211 5.03 13.85 -3.01
N MET A 1212 5.44 12.61 -3.27
CA MET A 1212 6.79 12.06 -3.02
C MET A 1212 7.22 11.17 -4.19
N GLY A 1213 6.75 11.48 -5.40
CA GLY A 1213 7.07 10.75 -6.62
C GLY A 1213 8.23 11.42 -7.32
N ARG A 1214 9.18 10.62 -7.82
CA ARG A 1214 10.32 11.08 -8.62
C ARG A 1214 9.93 11.20 -10.10
N TYR A 1215 10.61 12.06 -10.85
CA TYR A 1215 10.56 12.10 -12.31
C TYR A 1215 11.92 11.82 -12.91
#